data_AF-A0A9D7VAL5-F1
#
_entry.id   AF-A0A9D7VAL5-F1
#
_cell.length_a   1.000
_cell.length_b   1.000
_cell.length_c   1.000
_cell.angle_alpha   90.00
_cell.angle_beta   90.00
_cell.angle_gamma   90.00
#
_symmetry.space_group_name_H-M   'P 1'
#
loop_
_entity.id
_entity.type
_entity.pdbx_description
1 polymer ?
#
loop_
_entity_poly.entity_id
_entity_poly.type
_entity_poly.pdbx_seq_one_letter_code
_entity_poly.pdbx_strand_id
1 'polypeptide(L)'
;MKRGDYRMSKNINYLPYFRIYIVWHQKFSNGEELAKYLFNNICGNPEHPFLQGLGIPIHFRSLPFTKETILPKPIDIKQSLNSAIFIFVDNNMVVCDKWQTYIEELCDNKDLKKPHHRIYPVAFTEHFYKLSKKLSRIQFIEKIDEETDVVKQQQKLLTNVLHICVRQIRHIKQVEENNSVDNDVPPLKLFLSYTRRDGREITNKVHELIEKDKILSTFLDTKDIPPGHNFVEQIDKVLKDCAMLIFQTDTYASRYWCHWEVLTAKKYKIPILVINAIKAGEERSFPYLGNVPTIIWQESQISLIFIKILLEVLRHQYFPKYVENLQKFRSIPEGTLVLPFAPELLNLVQHFQENQPKDNTLIIYPDPPLADNEINLLNSLNPKIKALTPSFPVTSIATDHPKKPLSGKVIGISISNSPDLEKLGFSDYHLKRALLEISRHLLAQGASIAYGGDLRPDGFTQNLIEMVKAYNHQENNQPEKKIFNFLAWPIHLQADVNWQAEYKNEVSIEAIPLPEDIKQQSFEIDDETFLKPEGKENCYVWMRCLTAMREEMAKKIDARIILGGQVTNYKGIFPGIAEEAALTLINDKPLFVLGAFGGCAKAVGQALLGDTPMALTWEGQAAQSPTYAETVEFYNERYFLGSPHLPIDYNALIKIFHETGFHGINKLDESENRALFETEDLDEMIYLISKGLQS
;
A
#
# COMPACT_ATOMS: atom_id res chain seq x y z
N MET A 1 1.21 -27.66 -37.32
CA MET A 1 0.56 -27.21 -36.07
C MET A 1 1.40 -27.65 -34.89
N LYS A 2 2.32 -26.79 -34.42
CA LYS A 2 3.07 -26.99 -33.17
C LYS A 2 2.54 -25.97 -32.16
N ARG A 3 2.04 -26.45 -31.03
CA ARG A 3 1.78 -25.65 -29.82
C ARG A 3 3.15 -25.20 -29.31
N GLY A 4 3.39 -23.89 -29.30
CA GLY A 4 4.57 -23.31 -28.68
C GLY A 4 4.32 -23.13 -27.20
N ASP A 5 4.93 -23.98 -26.37
CA ASP A 5 5.14 -23.72 -24.96
C ASP A 5 6.10 -22.54 -24.81
N TYR A 6 5.57 -21.35 -24.50
CA TYR A 6 6.36 -20.25 -23.95
C TYR A 6 6.42 -20.41 -22.43
N ARG A 7 7.19 -21.41 -21.95
CA ARG A 7 7.74 -21.38 -20.59
C ARG A 7 9.10 -20.69 -20.66
N MET A 8 9.11 -19.37 -20.56
CA MET A 8 10.32 -18.63 -20.18
C MET A 8 10.26 -18.39 -18.68
N SER A 9 10.73 -19.36 -17.91
CA SER A 9 11.17 -19.15 -16.53
C SER A 9 12.47 -18.36 -16.56
N LYS A 10 12.38 -17.04 -16.69
CA LYS A 10 13.44 -16.16 -16.18
C LYS A 10 12.99 -15.76 -14.78
N ASN A 11 13.82 -16.01 -13.77
CA ASN A 11 13.73 -15.32 -12.48
C ASN A 11 13.92 -13.83 -12.77
N ILE A 12 12.83 -13.13 -13.06
CA ILE A 12 12.81 -11.69 -13.22
C ILE A 12 12.41 -11.17 -11.84
N ASN A 13 13.37 -10.67 -11.05
CA ASN A 13 13.02 -9.94 -9.84
C ASN A 13 12.18 -8.73 -10.24
N TYR A 14 11.03 -8.56 -9.61
CA TYR A 14 10.18 -7.41 -9.89
C TYR A 14 10.87 -6.13 -9.38
N LEU A 15 10.89 -5.09 -10.21
CA LEU A 15 11.39 -3.77 -9.82
C LEU A 15 10.25 -2.76 -9.97
N PRO A 16 9.82 -2.06 -8.91
CA PRO A 16 8.79 -1.04 -9.04
C PRO A 16 9.23 0.04 -10.04
N TYR A 17 8.26 0.53 -10.82
CA TYR A 17 8.53 1.54 -11.84
C TYR A 17 9.09 2.84 -11.24
N PHE A 18 8.57 3.26 -10.08
CA PHE A 18 9.00 4.47 -9.39
C PHE A 18 8.97 4.25 -7.88
N ARG A 19 10.05 4.59 -7.18
CA ARG A 19 10.17 4.47 -5.71
C ARG A 19 10.61 5.77 -5.07
N ILE A 20 10.05 6.10 -3.93
CA ILE A 20 10.41 7.29 -3.17
C ILE A 20 11.16 6.88 -1.90
N TYR A 21 12.26 7.56 -1.61
CA TYR A 21 12.97 7.44 -0.34
C TYR A 21 12.85 8.76 0.42
N ILE A 22 12.55 8.68 1.72
CA ILE A 22 12.55 9.83 2.63
C ILE A 22 13.64 9.61 3.66
N VAL A 23 14.59 10.55 3.70
CA VAL A 23 15.80 10.47 4.51
C VAL A 23 15.83 11.63 5.51
N TRP A 24 15.98 11.34 6.79
CA TRP A 24 16.12 12.37 7.83
C TRP A 24 16.96 11.87 9.00
N HIS A 25 17.53 12.80 9.78
CA HIS A 25 18.28 12.43 10.97
C HIS A 25 17.34 12.00 12.10
N GLN A 26 17.64 10.90 12.81
CA GLN A 26 16.79 10.35 13.89
C GLN A 26 16.41 11.32 15.02
N LYS A 27 17.21 12.37 15.25
CA LYS A 27 16.94 13.42 16.25
C LYS A 27 16.12 14.60 15.72
N PHE A 28 15.75 14.59 14.44
CA PHE A 28 14.88 15.61 13.87
C PHE A 28 13.44 15.33 14.28
N SER A 29 12.90 16.15 15.20
CA SER A 29 11.60 15.93 15.84
C SER A 29 10.44 15.80 14.86
N ASN A 30 10.46 16.56 13.77
CA ASN A 30 9.34 16.61 12.81
C ASN A 30 9.50 15.57 11.69
N GLY A 31 10.66 14.92 11.57
CA GLY A 31 11.00 14.10 10.41
C GLY A 31 10.05 12.91 10.21
N GLU A 32 9.71 12.22 11.29
CA GLU A 32 8.81 11.06 11.23
C GLU A 32 7.38 11.45 10.84
N GLU A 33 6.83 12.50 11.46
CA GLU A 33 5.49 12.99 11.17
C GLU A 33 5.35 13.44 9.71
N LEU A 34 6.33 14.20 9.21
CA LEU A 34 6.36 14.64 7.81
C LEU A 34 6.49 13.45 6.85
N ALA A 35 7.31 12.46 7.17
CA ALA A 35 7.47 11.25 6.36
C ALA A 35 6.18 10.42 6.30
N LYS A 36 5.50 10.24 7.44
CA LYS A 36 4.19 9.58 7.54
C LYS A 36 3.10 10.35 6.78
N TYR A 37 3.12 11.69 6.83
CA TYR A 37 2.18 12.53 6.07
C TYR A 37 2.35 12.34 4.55
N LEU A 38 3.59 12.32 4.05
CA LEU A 38 3.88 12.04 2.65
C LEU A 38 3.45 10.62 2.25
N PHE A 39 3.71 9.63 3.11
CA PHE A 39 3.29 8.24 2.89
C PHE A 39 1.77 8.14 2.67
N ASN A 40 0.98 8.70 3.59
CA ASN A 40 -0.48 8.61 3.54
C ASN A 40 -1.10 9.26 2.29
N ASN A 41 -0.51 10.36 1.81
CA ASN A 41 -1.06 11.10 0.68
C ASN A 41 -0.58 10.58 -0.69
N ILE A 42 0.61 9.97 -0.76
CA ILE A 42 1.20 9.50 -2.02
C ILE A 42 1.02 7.99 -2.19
N CYS A 43 1.47 7.19 -1.23
CA CYS A 43 1.38 5.73 -1.31
C CYS A 43 -0.07 5.28 -1.10
N GLY A 44 -0.71 5.77 -0.04
CA GLY A 44 -2.10 5.51 0.30
C GLY A 44 -2.27 5.38 1.81
N ASN A 45 -3.40 5.88 2.32
CA ASN A 45 -3.68 5.89 3.76
C ASN A 45 -4.22 4.51 4.20
N PRO A 46 -3.50 3.76 5.06
CA PRO A 46 -3.97 2.46 5.54
C PRO A 46 -5.26 2.53 6.38
N GLU A 47 -5.54 3.67 7.02
CA GLU A 47 -6.76 3.88 7.83
C GLU A 47 -8.00 4.17 6.98
N HIS A 48 -7.80 4.48 5.71
CA HIS A 48 -8.88 4.74 4.76
C HIS A 48 -8.61 3.95 3.48
N PRO A 49 -8.73 2.60 3.51
CA PRO A 49 -8.32 1.71 2.42
C PRO A 49 -9.06 1.95 1.09
N PHE A 50 -10.19 2.67 1.13
CA PHE A 50 -10.97 3.08 -0.05
C PHE A 50 -10.59 4.45 -0.61
N LEU A 51 -9.88 5.28 0.16
CA LEU A 51 -9.32 6.52 -0.38
C LEU A 51 -8.14 6.14 -1.29
N GLN A 52 -8.27 6.48 -2.56
CA GLN A 52 -7.28 6.15 -3.58
C GLN A 52 -5.96 6.91 -3.33
N GLY A 53 -4.95 6.19 -2.82
CA GLY A 53 -3.54 6.56 -2.98
C GLY A 53 -3.05 6.28 -4.41
N LEU A 54 -1.79 6.58 -4.69
CA LEU A 54 -1.16 6.24 -5.99
C LEU A 54 -0.50 4.87 -5.98
N GLY A 55 -0.30 4.27 -4.80
CA GLY A 55 0.42 3.01 -4.64
C GLY A 55 1.92 3.10 -4.93
N ILE A 56 2.49 4.31 -5.04
CA ILE A 56 3.93 4.52 -5.23
C ILE A 56 4.66 4.11 -3.94
N PRO A 57 5.57 3.12 -3.98
CA PRO A 57 6.30 2.68 -2.79
C PRO A 57 7.14 3.82 -2.19
N ILE A 58 6.99 4.04 -0.89
CA ILE A 58 7.80 4.96 -0.09
C ILE A 58 8.57 4.14 0.94
N HIS A 59 9.86 4.42 1.12
CA HIS A 59 10.67 3.84 2.19
C HIS A 59 11.38 4.92 3.00
N PHE A 60 11.54 4.65 4.29
CA PHE A 60 12.16 5.58 5.23
C PHE A 60 13.63 5.24 5.47
N ARG A 61 14.44 6.26 5.78
CA ARG A 61 15.86 6.14 6.16
C ARG A 61 16.17 7.14 7.26
N SER A 62 16.11 6.67 8.51
CA SER A 62 16.34 7.53 9.67
C SER A 62 17.01 6.83 10.84
N LEU A 63 16.43 5.71 11.31
CA LEU A 63 16.98 4.99 12.45
C LEU A 63 18.22 4.16 12.10
N PRO A 64 19.14 3.96 13.06
CA PRO A 64 20.32 3.13 12.90
C PRO A 64 20.01 1.72 12.44
N PHE A 65 20.64 1.29 11.34
CA PHE A 65 20.39 -0.03 10.76
C PHE A 65 20.89 -1.19 11.65
N THR A 66 22.02 -1.00 12.31
CA THR A 66 22.63 -1.96 13.24
C THR A 66 23.00 -1.25 14.54
N LYS A 67 23.27 -2.02 15.60
CA LYS A 67 23.71 -1.47 16.89
C LYS A 67 25.09 -0.80 16.83
N GLU A 68 25.86 -1.05 15.77
CA GLU A 68 27.24 -0.60 15.60
C GLU A 68 27.34 0.74 14.87
N THR A 69 26.26 1.19 14.24
CA THR A 69 26.21 2.44 13.47
C THR A 69 25.17 3.40 14.04
N ILE A 70 25.25 4.66 13.64
CA ILE A 70 24.18 5.66 13.85
C ILE A 70 23.44 5.99 12.54
N LEU A 71 23.83 5.33 11.45
CA LEU A 71 23.37 5.60 10.09
C LEU A 71 22.22 4.67 9.71
N PRO A 72 21.31 5.14 8.86
CA PRO A 72 20.20 4.32 8.40
C PRO A 72 20.65 3.24 7.43
N LYS A 73 19.72 2.34 7.10
CA LYS A 73 19.93 1.30 6.08
C LYS A 73 20.41 1.95 4.77
N PRO A 74 21.45 1.44 4.09
CA PRO A 74 21.84 1.98 2.79
C PRO A 74 20.67 2.00 1.78
N ILE A 75 20.70 2.98 0.86
CA ILE A 75 19.75 3.05 -0.25
C ILE A 75 20.32 2.28 -1.43
N ASP A 76 19.71 1.14 -1.76
CA ASP A 76 20.00 0.43 -3.01
C ASP A 76 19.08 0.92 -4.13
N ILE A 77 19.62 1.81 -4.96
CA ILE A 77 18.90 2.48 -6.05
C ILE A 77 18.44 1.47 -7.12
N LYS A 78 19.11 0.31 -7.24
CA LYS A 78 18.81 -0.71 -8.26
C LYS A 78 17.55 -1.51 -7.96
N GLN A 79 16.97 -1.37 -6.77
CA GLN A 79 15.70 -2.00 -6.41
C GLN A 79 14.47 -1.27 -6.96
N SER A 80 14.65 -0.40 -7.97
CA SER A 80 13.57 0.29 -8.67
C SER A 80 14.05 0.71 -10.05
N LEU A 81 13.14 0.86 -11.01
CA LEU A 81 13.49 1.40 -12.34
C LEU A 81 13.80 2.90 -12.29
N ASN A 82 13.11 3.61 -11.40
CA ASN A 82 13.28 5.05 -11.18
C ASN A 82 13.12 5.35 -9.69
N SER A 83 13.82 6.37 -9.19
CA SER A 83 13.68 6.80 -7.80
C SER A 83 13.83 8.29 -7.56
N ALA A 84 13.10 8.77 -6.55
CA ALA A 84 13.22 10.10 -5.98
C ALA A 84 13.64 10.00 -4.52
N ILE A 85 14.76 10.63 -4.16
CA ILE A 85 15.32 10.56 -2.81
C ILE A 85 15.23 11.95 -2.18
N PHE A 86 14.28 12.13 -1.28
CA PHE A 86 14.09 13.38 -0.54
C PHE A 86 14.90 13.35 0.76
N ILE A 87 15.76 14.34 0.94
CA ILE A 87 16.67 14.42 2.10
C ILE A 87 16.28 15.64 2.93
N PHE A 88 15.73 15.42 4.12
CA PHE A 88 15.38 16.48 5.06
C PHE A 88 16.63 16.89 5.82
N VAL A 89 17.20 18.02 5.44
CA VAL A 89 18.44 18.55 6.02
C VAL A 89 18.07 19.47 7.19
N ASP A 90 18.32 18.99 8.40
CA ASP A 90 18.16 19.73 9.66
C ASP A 90 19.53 19.95 10.35
N ASN A 91 19.55 20.72 11.44
CA ASN A 91 20.77 21.02 12.18
C ASN A 91 21.49 19.78 12.72
N ASN A 92 20.76 18.75 13.17
CA ASN A 92 21.37 17.52 13.67
C ASN A 92 22.10 16.76 12.56
N MET A 93 21.55 16.74 11.34
CA MET A 93 22.22 16.15 10.18
C MET A 93 23.49 16.94 9.82
N VAL A 94 23.40 18.28 9.79
CA VAL A 94 24.51 19.18 9.41
C VAL A 94 25.73 19.04 10.31
N VAL A 95 25.54 18.89 11.64
CA VAL A 95 26.66 18.79 12.60
C VAL A 95 27.23 17.38 12.76
N CYS A 96 26.70 16.39 12.02
CA CYS A 96 27.12 15.00 12.17
C CYS A 96 27.97 14.51 10.99
N ASP A 97 29.28 14.40 11.20
CA ASP A 97 30.25 13.97 10.19
C ASP A 97 29.89 12.62 9.54
N LYS A 98 29.38 11.66 10.34
CA LYS A 98 28.95 10.36 9.80
C LYS A 98 27.79 10.49 8.82
N TRP A 99 26.83 11.39 9.09
CA TRP A 99 25.72 11.66 8.19
C TRP A 99 26.20 12.41 6.94
N GLN A 100 27.10 13.38 7.09
CA GLN A 100 27.74 14.01 5.94
C GLN A 100 28.38 12.97 5.01
N THR A 101 29.18 12.03 5.55
CA THR A 101 29.80 10.95 4.77
C THR A 101 28.75 10.10 4.06
N TYR A 102 27.70 9.66 4.77
CA TYR A 102 26.61 8.87 4.20
C TYR A 102 25.94 9.57 3.01
N ILE A 103 25.68 10.88 3.12
CA ILE A 103 25.06 11.68 2.06
C ILE A 103 26.02 11.90 0.88
N GLU A 104 27.32 12.07 1.15
CA GLU A 104 28.35 12.18 0.12
C GLU A 104 28.53 10.89 -0.68
N GLU A 105 28.53 9.74 -0.01
CA GLU A 105 28.54 8.42 -0.64
C GLU A 105 27.30 8.21 -1.52
N LEU A 106 26.12 8.63 -1.03
CA LEU A 106 24.90 8.58 -1.80
C LEU A 106 25.01 9.46 -3.05
N CYS A 107 25.55 10.68 -2.94
CA CYS A 107 25.77 11.58 -4.08
C CYS A 107 26.78 11.04 -5.11
N ASP A 108 27.74 10.22 -4.68
CA ASP A 108 28.76 9.61 -5.54
C ASP A 108 28.28 8.34 -6.25
N ASN A 109 27.07 7.88 -5.94
CA ASN A 109 26.53 6.68 -6.54
C ASN A 109 26.41 6.85 -8.07
N LYS A 110 27.18 6.06 -8.81
CA LYS A 110 27.26 6.10 -10.28
C LYS A 110 25.93 5.77 -10.97
N ASP A 111 25.01 5.12 -10.27
CA ASP A 111 23.69 4.79 -10.78
C ASP A 111 22.69 5.95 -10.65
N LEU A 112 23.07 7.08 -10.01
CA LEU A 112 22.30 8.33 -10.07
C LEU A 112 22.32 8.91 -11.49
N LYS A 113 21.41 8.40 -12.32
CA LYS A 113 21.23 8.84 -13.71
C LYS A 113 20.03 9.77 -13.78
N LYS A 114 20.26 11.03 -14.17
CA LYS A 114 19.15 11.94 -14.47
C LYS A 114 18.51 11.51 -15.81
N PRO A 115 17.17 11.44 -15.92
CA PRO A 115 16.18 11.77 -14.90
C PRO A 115 15.73 10.60 -13.99
N HIS A 116 16.17 9.37 -14.24
CA HIS A 116 15.69 8.14 -13.58
C HIS A 116 15.87 8.12 -12.05
N HIS A 117 17.06 8.41 -11.54
CA HIS A 117 17.37 8.36 -10.10
C HIS A 117 17.93 9.71 -9.65
N ARG A 118 17.19 10.42 -8.77
CA ARG A 118 17.51 11.80 -8.41
C ARG A 118 17.39 12.06 -6.91
N ILE A 119 18.31 12.88 -6.41
CA ILE A 119 18.30 13.42 -5.05
C ILE A 119 17.65 14.80 -5.07
N TYR A 120 16.78 15.04 -4.09
CA TYR A 120 16.07 16.28 -3.84
C TYR A 120 16.27 16.70 -2.39
N PRO A 121 17.24 17.58 -2.11
CA PRO A 121 17.45 18.06 -0.77
C PRO A 121 16.37 19.08 -0.35
N VAL A 122 15.93 18.99 0.89
CA VAL A 122 14.88 19.83 1.50
C VAL A 122 15.48 20.52 2.72
N ALA A 123 15.44 21.85 2.74
CA ALA A 123 15.99 22.65 3.83
C ALA A 123 14.98 22.77 4.98
N PHE A 124 15.40 22.32 6.16
CA PHE A 124 14.74 22.55 7.46
C PHE A 124 15.68 23.30 8.44
N THR A 125 16.71 23.95 7.90
CA THR A 125 17.63 24.83 8.63
C THR A 125 18.32 25.76 7.65
N GLU A 126 18.54 27.02 8.00
CA GLU A 126 19.36 27.96 7.22
C GLU A 126 20.81 27.48 7.03
N HIS A 127 21.28 26.47 7.76
CA HIS A 127 22.64 25.94 7.68
C HIS A 127 22.81 24.79 6.67
N PHE A 128 21.78 24.49 5.88
CA PHE A 128 21.74 23.32 4.99
C PHE A 128 22.93 23.21 4.03
N TYR A 129 23.46 24.35 3.55
CA TYR A 129 24.59 24.41 2.61
C TYR A 129 25.91 23.91 3.22
N LYS A 130 26.00 23.79 4.55
CA LYS A 130 27.18 23.31 5.26
C LYS A 130 27.28 21.78 5.32
N LEU A 131 26.18 21.05 5.08
CA LEU A 131 26.16 19.58 5.18
C LEU A 131 27.13 18.90 4.23
N SER A 132 27.14 19.28 2.95
CA SER A 132 28.04 18.69 1.96
C SER A 132 28.25 19.62 0.78
N LYS A 133 29.50 19.72 0.31
CA LYS A 133 29.87 20.47 -0.92
C LYS A 133 29.27 19.89 -2.20
N LYS A 134 28.91 18.60 -2.20
CA LYS A 134 28.26 17.95 -3.36
C LYS A 134 26.78 18.25 -3.37
N LEU A 135 26.13 18.10 -2.21
CA LEU A 135 24.71 18.40 -2.05
C LEU A 135 24.41 19.89 -2.28
N SER A 136 25.28 20.79 -1.83
CA SER A 136 25.10 22.25 -2.01
C SER A 136 25.17 22.73 -3.46
N ARG A 137 25.59 21.87 -4.41
CA ARG A 137 25.52 22.14 -5.85
C ARG A 137 24.14 21.81 -6.46
N ILE A 138 23.25 21.19 -5.68
CA ILE A 138 21.88 20.87 -6.07
C ILE A 138 20.97 21.96 -5.49
N GLN A 139 19.97 22.39 -6.26
CA GLN A 139 18.97 23.33 -5.77
C GLN A 139 18.11 22.66 -4.68
N PHE A 140 17.99 23.33 -3.52
CA PHE A 140 17.17 22.86 -2.41
C PHE A 140 15.71 23.27 -2.57
N ILE A 141 14.82 22.45 -2.03
CA ILE A 141 13.47 22.87 -1.68
C ILE A 141 13.58 23.66 -0.38
N GLU A 142 13.29 24.95 -0.43
CA GLU A 142 13.50 25.88 0.68
C GLU A 142 12.16 26.37 1.25
N LYS A 143 12.24 27.07 2.39
CA LYS A 143 11.11 27.77 3.03
C LYS A 143 9.98 26.88 3.54
N ILE A 144 10.24 25.59 3.74
CA ILE A 144 9.23 24.68 4.32
C ILE A 144 9.09 24.95 5.82
N ASP A 145 10.21 25.20 6.49
CA ASP A 145 10.34 25.52 7.91
C ASP A 145 9.89 26.95 8.29
N GLU A 146 9.83 27.89 7.34
CA GLU A 146 9.25 29.22 7.55
C GLU A 146 7.74 29.19 7.89
N GLU A 147 7.04 28.12 7.51
CA GLU A 147 5.63 27.95 7.84
C GLU A 147 5.48 27.35 9.24
N THR A 148 4.89 28.13 10.15
CA THR A 148 4.73 27.76 11.57
C THR A 148 3.49 26.91 11.83
N ASP A 149 2.50 26.99 10.94
CA ASP A 149 1.33 26.12 11.00
C ASP A 149 1.69 24.73 10.47
N VAL A 150 1.59 23.72 11.33
CA VAL A 150 2.00 22.33 11.02
C VAL A 150 1.27 21.79 9.79
N VAL A 151 -0.03 22.08 9.65
CA VAL A 151 -0.84 21.58 8.53
C VAL A 151 -0.42 22.25 7.23
N LYS A 152 -0.20 23.56 7.23
CA LYS A 152 0.29 24.28 6.05
C LYS A 152 1.71 23.87 5.68
N GLN A 153 2.58 23.63 6.67
CA GLN A 153 3.94 23.12 6.44
C GLN A 153 3.89 21.77 5.72
N GLN A 154 3.08 20.84 6.24
CA GLN A 154 2.85 19.52 5.63
C GLN A 154 2.31 19.63 4.20
N GLN A 155 1.30 20.49 3.98
CA GLN A 155 0.72 20.71 2.66
C GLN A 155 1.73 21.33 1.67
N LYS A 156 2.54 22.29 2.12
CA LYS A 156 3.59 22.93 1.31
C LYS A 156 4.67 21.92 0.92
N LEU A 157 5.11 21.08 1.86
CA LEU A 157 6.05 19.99 1.59
C LEU A 157 5.47 19.02 0.56
N LEU A 158 4.25 18.53 0.80
CA LEU A 158 3.57 17.59 -0.11
C LEU A 158 3.40 18.17 -1.51
N THR A 159 2.99 19.43 -1.64
CA THR A 159 2.85 20.11 -2.94
C THR A 159 4.18 20.12 -3.71
N ASN A 160 5.29 20.45 -3.04
CA ASN A 160 6.61 20.45 -3.66
C ASN A 160 7.07 19.04 -4.06
N VAL A 161 6.90 18.06 -3.18
CA VAL A 161 7.24 16.65 -3.44
C VAL A 161 6.46 16.12 -4.65
N LEU A 162 5.14 16.35 -4.69
CA LEU A 162 4.29 15.92 -5.80
C LEU A 162 4.69 16.60 -7.12
N HIS A 163 4.90 17.91 -7.09
CA HIS A 163 5.34 18.67 -8.27
C HIS A 163 6.66 18.14 -8.83
N ILE A 164 7.63 17.84 -7.96
CA ILE A 164 8.92 17.27 -8.35
C ILE A 164 8.75 15.88 -8.96
N CYS A 165 7.93 15.02 -8.36
CA CYS A 165 7.67 13.68 -8.90
C CYS A 165 7.01 13.77 -10.28
N VAL A 166 6.02 14.66 -10.46
CA VAL A 166 5.38 14.94 -11.77
C VAL A 166 6.42 15.38 -12.80
N ARG A 167 7.31 16.34 -12.46
CA ARG A 167 8.35 16.79 -13.40
C ARG A 167 9.35 15.68 -13.73
N GLN A 168 9.75 14.88 -12.75
CA GLN A 168 10.69 13.78 -12.97
C GLN A 168 10.11 12.72 -13.91
N ILE A 169 8.88 12.27 -13.67
CA ILE A 169 8.23 11.25 -14.53
C ILE A 169 8.01 11.80 -15.95
N ARG A 170 7.61 13.07 -16.10
CA ARG A 170 7.54 13.70 -17.44
C ARG A 170 8.90 13.71 -18.14
N HIS A 171 9.97 14.01 -17.41
CA HIS A 171 11.32 14.04 -18.00
C HIS A 171 11.77 12.63 -18.41
N ILE A 172 11.50 11.61 -17.59
CA ILE A 172 11.76 10.21 -17.94
C ILE A 172 11.06 9.85 -19.26
N LYS A 173 9.75 10.15 -19.39
CA LYS A 173 9.00 9.89 -20.62
C LYS A 173 9.61 10.60 -21.83
N GLN A 174 9.97 11.87 -21.69
CA GLN A 174 10.57 12.63 -22.78
C GLN A 174 11.91 12.05 -23.25
N VAL A 175 12.76 11.59 -22.32
CA VAL A 175 14.05 10.95 -22.63
C VAL A 175 13.83 9.60 -23.32
N GLU A 176 12.90 8.78 -22.82
CA GLU A 176 12.56 7.47 -23.39
C GLU A 176 11.96 7.57 -24.80
N GLU A 177 11.14 8.59 -25.08
CA GLU A 177 10.44 8.75 -26.36
C GLU A 177 11.27 9.50 -27.41
N ASN A 178 12.00 10.55 -27.02
CA ASN A 178 12.61 11.48 -27.97
C ASN A 178 14.15 11.40 -28.04
N ASN A 179 14.80 10.52 -27.26
CA ASN A 179 16.26 10.45 -27.14
C ASN A 179 16.93 11.81 -26.82
N SER A 180 16.18 12.78 -26.30
CA SER A 180 16.67 14.12 -25.99
C SER A 180 17.15 14.18 -24.55
N VAL A 181 18.44 14.43 -24.34
CA VAL A 181 19.10 14.22 -23.03
C VAL A 181 19.11 15.48 -22.14
N ASP A 182 18.85 16.67 -22.68
CA ASP A 182 19.32 17.91 -22.02
C ASP A 182 18.28 19.02 -21.76
N ASN A 183 17.02 18.89 -22.19
CA ASN A 183 16.04 19.95 -21.95
C ASN A 183 15.17 19.64 -20.73
N ASP A 184 15.34 20.44 -19.68
CA ASP A 184 14.53 20.37 -18.47
C ASP A 184 13.05 20.59 -18.82
N VAL A 185 12.16 19.75 -18.26
CA VAL A 185 10.72 19.81 -18.59
C VAL A 185 10.10 21.09 -18.00
N PRO A 186 9.33 21.86 -18.79
CA PRO A 186 8.65 23.05 -18.29
C PRO A 186 7.66 22.70 -17.17
N PRO A 187 7.32 23.66 -16.29
CA PRO A 187 6.29 23.48 -15.27
C PRO A 187 4.99 22.92 -15.86
N LEU A 188 4.23 22.17 -15.05
CA LEU A 188 2.92 21.68 -15.46
C LEU A 188 2.00 22.87 -15.76
N LYS A 189 1.39 22.85 -16.95
CA LYS A 189 0.43 23.84 -17.40
C LYS A 189 -0.97 23.45 -16.94
N LEU A 190 -1.71 24.37 -16.33
CA LEU A 190 -3.09 24.21 -15.89
C LEU A 190 -4.04 24.98 -16.80
N PHE A 191 -4.98 24.28 -17.44
CA PHE A 191 -6.10 24.88 -18.17
C PHE A 191 -7.22 25.22 -17.20
N LEU A 192 -7.59 26.49 -17.11
CA LEU A 192 -8.63 26.97 -16.20
C LEU A 192 -9.95 27.11 -16.95
N SER A 193 -10.88 26.19 -16.73
CA SER A 193 -12.22 26.20 -17.34
C SER A 193 -13.23 26.80 -16.38
N TYR A 194 -13.85 27.91 -16.78
CA TYR A 194 -14.77 28.67 -15.93
C TYR A 194 -15.76 29.51 -16.75
N THR A 195 -16.83 29.96 -16.10
CA THR A 195 -17.76 30.92 -16.67
C THR A 195 -17.39 32.35 -16.27
N ARG A 196 -17.49 33.29 -17.21
CA ARG A 196 -17.22 34.71 -16.90
C ARG A 196 -18.29 35.35 -15.98
N ARG A 197 -19.51 34.79 -15.96
CA ARG A 197 -20.67 35.38 -15.26
C ARG A 197 -20.53 35.30 -13.74
N ASP A 198 -20.09 34.16 -13.23
CA ASP A 198 -20.07 33.83 -11.81
C ASP A 198 -18.78 33.10 -11.35
N GLY A 199 -17.93 32.62 -12.27
CA GLY A 199 -16.66 31.94 -11.93
C GLY A 199 -15.41 32.83 -11.96
N ARG A 200 -15.51 34.08 -12.41
CA ARG A 200 -14.34 34.94 -12.68
C ARG A 200 -13.51 35.27 -11.44
N GLU A 201 -14.15 35.61 -10.34
CA GLU A 201 -13.47 36.00 -9.10
C GLU A 201 -12.65 34.84 -8.54
N ILE A 202 -13.29 33.67 -8.40
CA ILE A 202 -12.66 32.45 -7.89
C ILE A 202 -11.46 32.06 -8.76
N THR A 203 -11.65 32.07 -10.09
CA THR A 203 -10.59 31.70 -11.05
C THR A 203 -9.40 32.65 -10.96
N ASN A 204 -9.64 33.96 -10.86
CA ASN A 204 -8.57 34.95 -10.73
C ASN A 204 -7.76 34.76 -9.43
N LYS A 205 -8.42 34.49 -8.30
CA LYS A 205 -7.73 34.23 -7.01
C LYS A 205 -6.78 33.04 -7.13
N VAL A 206 -7.23 31.94 -7.74
CA VAL A 206 -6.39 30.75 -7.94
C VAL A 206 -5.25 31.03 -8.93
N HIS A 207 -5.53 31.75 -10.02
CA HIS A 207 -4.53 32.14 -11.01
C HIS A 207 -3.42 33.01 -10.40
N GLU A 208 -3.76 34.03 -9.62
CA GLU A 208 -2.79 34.92 -8.95
C GLU A 208 -1.86 34.15 -8.01
N LEU A 209 -2.38 33.14 -7.30
CA LEU A 209 -1.58 32.30 -6.43
C LEU A 209 -0.62 31.39 -7.20
N ILE A 210 -1.07 30.82 -8.32
CA ILE A 210 -0.20 30.01 -9.19
C ILE A 210 0.97 30.85 -9.71
N GLU A 211 0.71 32.06 -10.20
CA GLU A 211 1.74 32.97 -10.71
C GLU A 211 2.72 33.41 -9.61
N LYS A 212 2.25 33.53 -8.36
CA LYS A 212 3.09 33.90 -7.21
C LYS A 212 4.05 32.79 -6.81
N ASP A 213 3.58 31.55 -6.72
CA ASP A 213 4.39 30.43 -6.22
C ASP A 213 5.34 29.86 -7.29
N LYS A 214 5.08 30.11 -8.59
CA LYS A 214 5.92 29.68 -9.75
C LYS A 214 6.18 28.17 -9.84
N ILE A 215 5.51 27.36 -9.04
CA ILE A 215 5.55 25.90 -9.07
C ILE A 215 4.80 25.40 -10.32
N LEU A 216 3.67 26.02 -10.65
CA LEU A 216 2.80 25.66 -11.77
C LEU A 216 2.70 26.84 -12.74
N SER A 217 2.25 26.58 -13.98
CA SER A 217 1.90 27.63 -14.94
C SER A 217 0.43 27.52 -15.33
N THR A 218 -0.17 28.63 -15.76
CA THR A 218 -1.59 28.67 -16.15
C THR A 218 -1.81 28.90 -17.63
N PHE A 219 -3.00 28.56 -18.10
CA PHE A 219 -3.54 28.92 -19.40
C PHE A 219 -4.99 29.37 -19.26
N LEU A 220 -5.25 30.58 -19.74
CA LEU A 220 -6.56 31.22 -19.80
C LEU A 220 -6.90 31.51 -21.26
N ASP A 221 -7.98 30.90 -21.74
CA ASP A 221 -8.59 31.09 -23.07
C ASP A 221 -8.74 32.59 -23.44
N THR A 222 -9.08 33.43 -22.46
CA THR A 222 -9.34 34.87 -22.62
C THR A 222 -8.09 35.75 -22.77
N LYS A 223 -6.91 35.26 -22.39
CA LYS A 223 -5.66 36.04 -22.35
C LYS A 223 -4.57 35.48 -23.25
N ASP A 224 -4.52 34.16 -23.44
CA ASP A 224 -3.35 33.48 -24.01
C ASP A 224 -3.50 33.07 -25.48
N ILE A 225 -4.69 33.25 -26.07
CA ILE A 225 -4.95 33.01 -27.50
C ILE A 225 -4.72 34.32 -28.27
N PRO A 226 -3.69 34.40 -29.15
CA PRO A 226 -3.39 35.63 -29.86
C PRO A 226 -4.52 36.01 -30.84
N PRO A 227 -4.83 37.31 -31.02
CA PRO A 227 -5.84 37.75 -31.98
C PRO A 227 -5.57 37.23 -33.40
N GLY A 228 -6.59 36.68 -34.05
CA GLY A 228 -6.51 36.17 -35.43
C GLY A 228 -6.21 34.67 -35.57
N HIS A 229 -6.01 33.93 -34.48
CA HIS A 229 -5.85 32.47 -34.51
C HIS A 229 -7.16 31.70 -34.31
N ASN A 230 -7.23 30.46 -34.83
CA ASN A 230 -8.34 29.55 -34.60
C ASN A 230 -8.33 29.05 -33.14
N PHE A 231 -9.31 29.51 -32.37
CA PHE A 231 -9.52 29.17 -30.96
C PHE A 231 -9.58 27.66 -30.71
N VAL A 232 -10.29 26.91 -31.57
CA VAL A 232 -10.52 25.47 -31.40
C VAL A 232 -9.22 24.68 -31.58
N GLU A 233 -8.44 25.00 -32.62
CA GLU A 233 -7.16 24.33 -32.90
C GLU A 233 -6.12 24.59 -31.81
N GLN A 234 -6.09 25.81 -31.26
CA GLN A 234 -5.14 26.14 -30.19
C GLN A 234 -5.47 25.41 -28.89
N ILE A 235 -6.75 25.36 -28.50
CA ILE A 235 -7.16 24.64 -27.30
C ILE A 235 -6.94 23.15 -27.45
N ASP A 236 -7.26 22.57 -28.61
CA ASP A 236 -7.01 21.15 -28.90
C ASP A 236 -5.53 20.78 -28.74
N LYS A 237 -4.63 21.66 -29.20
CA LYS A 237 -3.18 21.47 -29.07
C LYS A 237 -2.70 21.60 -27.63
N VAL A 238 -3.22 22.58 -26.87
CA VAL A 238 -2.80 22.82 -25.47
C VAL A 238 -3.31 21.73 -24.54
N LEU A 239 -4.54 21.24 -24.74
CA LEU A 239 -5.17 20.26 -23.85
C LEU A 239 -4.34 18.98 -23.73
N LYS A 240 -3.64 18.55 -24.79
CA LYS A 240 -2.85 17.31 -24.81
C LYS A 240 -1.67 17.29 -23.83
N ASP A 241 -1.18 18.46 -23.41
CA ASP A 241 -0.01 18.62 -22.54
C ASP A 241 -0.31 19.34 -21.22
N CYS A 242 -1.58 19.45 -20.83
CA CYS A 242 -1.99 20.15 -19.61
C CYS A 242 -2.81 19.29 -18.65
N ALA A 243 -3.09 19.84 -17.48
CA ALA A 243 -4.14 19.36 -16.58
C ALA A 243 -5.26 20.42 -16.50
N MET A 244 -6.49 20.01 -16.21
CA MET A 244 -7.65 20.89 -16.24
C MET A 244 -8.21 21.14 -14.83
N LEU A 245 -8.41 22.42 -14.51
CA LEU A 245 -9.21 22.84 -13.34
C LEU A 245 -10.56 23.34 -13.83
N ILE A 246 -11.63 22.76 -13.31
CA ILE A 246 -13.01 23.14 -13.61
C ILE A 246 -13.58 23.90 -12.43
N PHE A 247 -13.99 25.14 -12.63
CA PHE A 247 -14.69 25.94 -11.63
C PHE A 247 -16.20 25.82 -11.85
N GLN A 248 -16.82 24.82 -11.24
CA GLN A 248 -18.24 24.53 -11.41
C GLN A 248 -19.09 25.49 -10.56
N THR A 249 -19.66 26.50 -11.20
CA THR A 249 -20.60 27.47 -10.61
C THR A 249 -22.03 27.24 -11.13
N ASP A 250 -23.01 27.97 -10.59
CA ASP A 250 -24.44 27.85 -10.96
C ASP A 250 -24.69 27.93 -12.47
N THR A 251 -23.88 28.71 -13.23
CA THR A 251 -24.03 28.81 -14.69
C THR A 251 -23.12 27.92 -15.53
N TYR A 252 -22.26 27.10 -14.93
CA TYR A 252 -21.26 26.29 -15.64
C TYR A 252 -21.88 25.28 -16.61
N ALA A 253 -22.81 24.43 -16.14
CA ALA A 253 -23.51 23.45 -16.96
C ALA A 253 -24.44 24.03 -18.05
N SER A 254 -24.57 25.35 -18.14
CA SER A 254 -25.32 26.03 -19.22
C SER A 254 -24.41 26.47 -20.38
N ARG A 255 -23.08 26.40 -20.23
CA ARG A 255 -22.12 26.95 -21.20
C ARG A 255 -21.62 25.89 -22.17
N TYR A 256 -22.00 26.05 -23.43
CA TYR A 256 -21.58 25.19 -24.54
C TYR A 256 -20.06 24.97 -24.60
N TRP A 257 -19.27 26.04 -24.49
CA TRP A 257 -17.81 25.95 -24.57
C TRP A 257 -17.21 25.13 -23.42
N CYS A 258 -17.70 25.31 -22.19
CA CYS A 258 -17.30 24.50 -21.05
C CYS A 258 -17.60 23.01 -21.29
N HIS A 259 -18.77 22.67 -21.86
CA HIS A 259 -19.07 21.28 -22.21
C HIS A 259 -18.09 20.72 -23.24
N TRP A 260 -17.79 21.49 -24.29
CA TRP A 260 -16.84 21.07 -25.32
C TRP A 260 -15.43 20.83 -24.77
N GLU A 261 -14.95 21.73 -23.90
CA GLU A 261 -13.65 21.59 -23.23
C GLU A 261 -13.58 20.30 -22.41
N VAL A 262 -14.60 20.01 -21.59
CA VAL A 262 -14.64 18.80 -20.75
C VAL A 262 -14.72 17.52 -21.58
N LEU A 263 -15.54 17.49 -22.62
CA LEU A 263 -15.66 16.33 -23.50
C LEU A 263 -14.35 16.05 -24.26
N THR A 264 -13.65 17.10 -24.66
CA THR A 264 -12.33 17.03 -25.33
C THR A 264 -11.25 16.58 -24.35
N ALA A 265 -11.27 17.11 -23.13
CA ALA A 265 -10.39 16.73 -22.04
C ALA A 265 -10.48 15.23 -21.73
N LYS A 266 -11.71 14.71 -21.55
CA LYS A 266 -11.96 13.28 -21.33
C LYS A 266 -11.54 12.41 -22.52
N LYS A 267 -11.73 12.89 -23.76
CA LYS A 267 -11.26 12.20 -24.97
C LYS A 267 -9.74 12.00 -24.95
N TYR A 268 -8.99 13.03 -24.59
CA TYR A 268 -7.53 12.96 -24.48
C TYR A 268 -7.02 12.38 -23.16
N LYS A 269 -7.92 11.95 -22.27
CA LYS A 269 -7.60 11.35 -20.97
C LYS A 269 -6.74 12.29 -20.11
N ILE A 270 -6.98 13.60 -20.21
CA ILE A 270 -6.21 14.59 -19.46
C ILE A 270 -6.65 14.57 -17.99
N PRO A 271 -5.77 14.87 -17.03
CA PRO A 271 -6.13 14.98 -15.62
C PRO A 271 -7.11 16.13 -15.40
N ILE A 272 -8.19 15.88 -14.64
CA ILE A 272 -9.24 16.87 -14.37
C ILE A 272 -9.49 16.94 -12.85
N LEU A 273 -9.63 18.15 -12.31
CA LEU A 273 -10.15 18.39 -10.96
C LEU A 273 -11.32 19.37 -11.02
N VAL A 274 -12.43 18.99 -10.39
CA VAL A 274 -13.62 19.85 -10.27
C VAL A 274 -13.58 20.58 -8.94
N ILE A 275 -13.68 21.91 -9.01
CA ILE A 275 -13.85 22.82 -7.88
C ILE A 275 -15.31 23.21 -7.86
N ASN A 276 -16.07 22.59 -6.97
CA ASN A 276 -17.50 22.84 -6.81
C ASN A 276 -17.72 24.15 -6.03
N ALA A 277 -18.26 25.14 -6.74
CA ALA A 277 -18.62 26.47 -6.25
C ALA A 277 -20.10 26.81 -6.52
N ILE A 278 -20.95 25.79 -6.69
CA ILE A 278 -22.40 25.93 -6.83
C ILE A 278 -22.97 26.50 -5.53
N LYS A 279 -23.89 27.47 -5.65
CA LYS A 279 -24.55 28.13 -4.51
C LYS A 279 -26.06 27.89 -4.54
N ALA A 280 -26.70 28.16 -5.66
CA ALA A 280 -28.15 28.00 -5.82
C ALA A 280 -28.52 26.65 -6.44
N GLY A 281 -27.64 26.11 -7.29
CA GLY A 281 -27.91 24.92 -8.09
C GLY A 281 -27.83 25.19 -9.58
N GLU A 282 -27.85 24.11 -10.36
CA GLU A 282 -27.86 24.14 -11.83
C GLU A 282 -29.27 23.78 -12.33
N GLU A 283 -29.76 24.44 -13.39
CA GLU A 283 -31.06 24.08 -14.01
C GLU A 283 -31.05 22.64 -14.55
N ARG A 284 -29.90 22.24 -15.09
CA ARG A 284 -29.59 20.88 -15.51
C ARG A 284 -28.12 20.62 -15.21
N SER A 285 -27.83 19.60 -14.42
CA SER A 285 -26.46 19.19 -14.17
C SER A 285 -25.80 18.62 -15.43
N PHE A 286 -24.51 18.91 -15.61
CA PHE A 286 -23.74 18.37 -16.72
C PHE A 286 -23.21 16.97 -16.36
N PRO A 287 -23.69 15.88 -16.99
CA PRO A 287 -23.44 14.52 -16.51
C PRO A 287 -21.98 14.06 -16.67
N TYR A 288 -21.21 14.70 -17.57
CA TYR A 288 -19.83 14.32 -17.86
C TYR A 288 -18.79 15.05 -16.98
N LEU A 289 -19.22 15.50 -15.80
CA LEU A 289 -18.31 15.90 -14.70
C LEU A 289 -18.09 14.75 -13.69
N GLY A 290 -18.65 13.56 -13.95
CA GLY A 290 -18.45 12.37 -13.13
C GLY A 290 -17.08 11.72 -13.29
N ASN A 291 -16.75 10.80 -12.38
CA ASN A 291 -15.52 10.00 -12.35
C ASN A 291 -14.22 10.81 -12.42
N VAL A 292 -14.24 12.01 -11.85
CA VAL A 292 -13.07 12.87 -11.62
C VAL A 292 -13.08 13.34 -10.16
N PRO A 293 -11.92 13.61 -9.56
CA PRO A 293 -11.90 14.16 -8.20
C PRO A 293 -12.63 15.50 -8.13
N THR A 294 -13.32 15.72 -7.01
CA THR A 294 -14.05 16.95 -6.71
C THR A 294 -13.63 17.50 -5.35
N ILE A 295 -13.51 18.82 -5.24
CA ILE A 295 -13.39 19.53 -3.98
C ILE A 295 -14.40 20.66 -3.89
N ILE A 296 -14.80 21.02 -2.67
CA ILE A 296 -15.64 22.20 -2.45
C ILE A 296 -14.74 23.44 -2.44
N TRP A 297 -15.17 24.51 -3.12
CA TRP A 297 -14.48 25.78 -3.06
C TRP A 297 -14.48 26.34 -1.64
N GLN A 298 -13.28 26.49 -1.07
CA GLN A 298 -13.06 27.20 0.19
C GLN A 298 -11.78 28.02 0.05
N GLU A 299 -11.88 29.33 0.29
CA GLU A 299 -10.75 30.25 0.13
C GLU A 299 -9.57 29.92 1.07
N SER A 300 -9.85 29.33 2.24
CA SER A 300 -8.83 28.86 3.19
C SER A 300 -8.08 27.60 2.73
N GLN A 301 -8.55 26.89 1.70
CA GLN A 301 -8.05 25.57 1.30
C GLN A 301 -7.43 25.55 -0.10
N ILE A 302 -6.95 26.68 -0.60
CA ILE A 302 -6.39 26.77 -1.97
C ILE A 302 -5.20 25.81 -2.17
N SER A 303 -4.38 25.58 -1.14
CA SER A 303 -3.30 24.57 -1.17
C SER A 303 -3.79 23.16 -1.53
N LEU A 304 -5.00 22.78 -1.11
CA LEU A 304 -5.58 21.48 -1.44
C LEU A 304 -5.89 21.33 -2.93
N ILE A 305 -6.20 22.43 -3.65
CA ILE A 305 -6.37 22.40 -5.11
C ILE A 305 -5.10 21.86 -5.76
N PHE A 306 -3.94 22.39 -5.37
CA PHE A 306 -2.65 21.99 -5.93
C PHE A 306 -2.31 20.54 -5.61
N ILE A 307 -2.53 20.13 -4.36
CA ILE A 307 -2.29 18.74 -3.94
C ILE A 307 -3.16 17.78 -4.76
N LYS A 308 -4.46 18.06 -4.89
CA LYS A 308 -5.40 17.18 -5.60
C LYS A 308 -5.11 17.10 -7.10
N ILE A 309 -4.85 18.23 -7.77
CA ILE A 309 -4.54 18.20 -9.21
C ILE A 309 -3.19 17.53 -9.48
N LEU A 310 -2.19 17.75 -8.63
CA LEU A 310 -0.88 17.10 -8.78
C LEU A 310 -0.95 15.60 -8.54
N LEU A 311 -1.75 15.14 -7.56
CA LEU A 311 -2.02 13.71 -7.37
C LEU A 311 -2.68 13.10 -8.60
N GLU A 312 -3.68 13.78 -9.19
CA GLU A 312 -4.38 13.29 -10.38
C GLU A 312 -3.45 13.24 -11.61
N VAL A 313 -2.61 14.26 -11.79
CA VAL A 313 -1.59 14.28 -12.83
C VAL A 313 -0.60 13.13 -12.65
N LEU A 314 -0.13 12.93 -11.41
CA LEU A 314 0.83 11.87 -11.10
C LEU A 314 0.20 10.50 -11.34
N ARG A 315 -1.08 10.30 -11.00
CA ARG A 315 -1.86 9.08 -11.31
C ARG A 315 -1.90 8.79 -12.81
N HIS A 316 -2.27 9.79 -13.62
CA HIS A 316 -2.31 9.67 -15.08
C HIS A 316 -0.95 9.34 -15.68
N GLN A 317 0.14 9.77 -15.04
CA GLN A 317 1.48 9.51 -15.52
C GLN A 317 2.04 8.17 -15.06
N TYR A 318 1.84 7.82 -13.79
CA TYR A 318 2.38 6.64 -13.11
C TYR A 318 1.60 5.37 -13.43
N PHE A 319 0.27 5.40 -13.34
CA PHE A 319 -0.54 4.18 -13.42
C PHE A 319 -0.35 3.39 -14.72
N PRO A 320 -0.29 4.01 -15.92
CA PRO A 320 -0.02 3.26 -17.15
C PRO A 320 1.34 2.54 -17.14
N LYS A 321 2.37 3.18 -16.57
CA LYS A 321 3.72 2.61 -16.45
C LYS A 321 3.81 1.54 -15.38
N TYR A 322 3.06 1.70 -14.29
CA TYR A 322 2.85 0.66 -13.30
C TYR A 322 2.25 -0.61 -13.91
N VAL A 323 1.18 -0.48 -14.70
CA VAL A 323 0.56 -1.62 -15.39
C VAL A 323 1.49 -2.22 -16.46
N GLU A 324 2.21 -1.41 -17.22
CA GLU A 324 3.24 -1.88 -18.18
C GLU A 324 4.31 -2.71 -17.47
N ASN A 325 4.71 -2.30 -16.27
CA ASN A 325 5.68 -3.03 -15.47
C ASN A 325 5.11 -4.34 -14.93
N LEU A 326 3.86 -4.34 -14.45
CA LEU A 326 3.16 -5.56 -14.05
C LEU A 326 2.98 -6.54 -15.22
N GLN A 327 2.73 -6.07 -16.44
CA GLN A 327 2.60 -6.93 -17.65
C GLN A 327 3.85 -7.77 -17.93
N LYS A 328 5.04 -7.30 -17.51
CA LYS A 328 6.30 -8.04 -17.68
C LYS A 328 6.42 -9.22 -16.71
N PHE A 329 5.62 -9.22 -15.64
CA PHE A 329 5.76 -10.14 -14.51
C PHE A 329 4.50 -10.98 -14.26
N ARG A 330 3.31 -10.43 -14.54
CA ARG A 330 2.00 -11.09 -14.46
C ARG A 330 1.49 -11.39 -15.86
N SER A 331 0.57 -12.36 -15.99
CA SER A 331 -0.08 -12.72 -17.25
C SER A 331 -1.14 -11.69 -17.70
N ILE A 332 -0.77 -10.41 -17.78
CA ILE A 332 -1.62 -9.33 -18.31
C ILE A 332 -1.38 -9.21 -19.82
N PRO A 333 -2.40 -9.34 -20.69
CA PRO A 333 -2.22 -9.24 -22.13
C PRO A 333 -1.67 -7.88 -22.58
N GLU A 334 -0.74 -7.86 -23.54
CA GLU A 334 -0.15 -6.63 -24.11
C GLU A 334 -1.18 -5.74 -24.83
N GLY A 335 -2.31 -6.29 -25.28
CA GLY A 335 -3.41 -5.55 -25.94
C GLY A 335 -4.44 -4.91 -25.00
N THR A 336 -4.14 -4.83 -23.70
CA THR A 336 -5.04 -4.31 -22.67
C THR A 336 -5.18 -2.78 -22.75
N LEU A 337 -6.41 -2.28 -22.68
CA LEU A 337 -6.68 -0.84 -22.56
C LEU A 337 -6.43 -0.39 -21.12
N VAL A 338 -5.39 0.40 -20.88
CA VAL A 338 -5.11 0.95 -19.56
C VAL A 338 -5.74 2.34 -19.41
N LEU A 339 -6.54 2.52 -18.37
CA LEU A 339 -7.15 3.80 -18.01
C LEU A 339 -6.67 4.20 -16.61
N PRO A 340 -6.15 5.42 -16.38
CA PRO A 340 -5.70 5.85 -15.06
C PRO A 340 -6.83 6.31 -14.13
N PHE A 341 -8.08 6.03 -14.51
CA PHE A 341 -9.30 6.40 -13.80
C PHE A 341 -10.37 5.33 -14.04
N ALA A 342 -11.42 5.33 -13.22
CA ALA A 342 -12.53 4.42 -13.37
C ALA A 342 -13.25 4.63 -14.72
N PRO A 343 -13.48 3.57 -15.52
CA PRO A 343 -14.10 3.71 -16.84
C PRO A 343 -15.57 4.15 -16.75
N GLU A 344 -15.97 5.04 -17.66
CA GLU A 344 -17.36 5.41 -17.91
C GLU A 344 -17.74 5.14 -19.38
N LEU A 345 -19.05 5.07 -19.66
CA LEU A 345 -19.58 4.82 -21.01
C LEU A 345 -19.00 5.78 -22.06
N LEU A 346 -18.80 7.06 -21.69
CA LEU A 346 -18.22 8.05 -22.58
C LEU A 346 -16.83 7.63 -23.07
N ASN A 347 -15.96 7.13 -22.19
CA ASN A 347 -14.61 6.71 -22.59
C ASN A 347 -14.66 5.56 -23.58
N LEU A 348 -15.57 4.61 -23.36
CA LEU A 348 -15.76 3.47 -24.24
C LEU A 348 -16.27 3.90 -25.61
N VAL A 349 -17.28 4.76 -25.66
CA VAL A 349 -17.82 5.28 -26.93
C VAL A 349 -16.74 6.03 -27.70
N GLN A 350 -15.99 6.93 -27.06
CA GLN A 350 -14.92 7.68 -27.71
C GLN A 350 -13.79 6.75 -28.21
N HIS A 351 -13.41 5.75 -27.43
CA HIS A 351 -12.36 4.80 -27.81
C HIS A 351 -12.78 3.88 -28.97
N PHE A 352 -14.01 3.36 -28.94
CA PHE A 352 -14.51 2.42 -29.94
C PHE A 352 -15.05 3.06 -31.22
N GLN A 353 -15.34 4.36 -31.22
CA GLN A 353 -15.58 5.12 -32.45
C GLN A 353 -14.33 5.16 -33.32
N GLU A 354 -13.14 5.27 -32.71
CA GLU A 354 -11.86 5.36 -33.41
C GLU A 354 -11.27 3.97 -33.72
N ASN A 355 -11.69 2.92 -33.01
CA ASN A 355 -11.21 1.55 -33.16
C ASN A 355 -12.37 0.56 -33.04
N GLN A 356 -12.59 -0.33 -34.01
CA GLN A 356 -13.56 -1.41 -33.81
C GLN A 356 -13.16 -2.25 -32.58
N PRO A 357 -14.07 -2.51 -31.62
CA PRO A 357 -13.75 -3.30 -30.46
C PRO A 357 -13.29 -4.68 -30.92
N LYS A 358 -12.06 -5.05 -30.57
CA LYS A 358 -11.58 -6.42 -30.78
C LYS A 358 -12.37 -7.35 -29.85
N ASP A 359 -12.53 -8.60 -30.26
CA ASP A 359 -13.07 -9.62 -29.37
C ASP A 359 -12.22 -9.69 -28.08
N ASN A 360 -12.87 -9.64 -26.92
CA ASN A 360 -12.27 -9.72 -25.58
C ASN A 360 -11.38 -8.52 -25.16
N THR A 361 -11.79 -7.28 -25.42
CA THR A 361 -11.11 -6.09 -24.88
C THR A 361 -11.09 -6.10 -23.34
N LEU A 362 -9.87 -6.22 -22.78
CA LEU A 362 -9.62 -6.05 -21.35
C LEU A 362 -9.28 -4.59 -21.05
N ILE A 363 -9.90 -4.04 -20.01
CA ILE A 363 -9.63 -2.71 -19.47
C ILE A 363 -9.04 -2.87 -18.07
N ILE A 364 -7.90 -2.24 -17.82
CA ILE A 364 -7.30 -2.18 -16.48
C ILE A 364 -7.32 -0.74 -15.98
N TYR A 365 -7.88 -0.54 -14.78
CA TYR A 365 -7.99 0.74 -14.09
C TYR A 365 -7.64 0.64 -12.60
N PRO A 366 -7.35 1.76 -11.91
CA PRO A 366 -6.95 1.72 -10.50
C PRO A 366 -8.03 1.14 -9.58
N ASP A 367 -7.61 0.46 -8.51
CA ASP A 367 -8.50 0.07 -7.42
C ASP A 367 -9.17 1.30 -6.73
N PRO A 368 -10.33 1.10 -6.06
CA PRO A 368 -11.11 -0.13 -5.95
C PRO A 368 -11.90 -0.44 -7.24
N PRO A 369 -12.35 -1.70 -7.42
CA PRO A 369 -13.19 -2.06 -8.56
C PRO A 369 -14.57 -1.39 -8.50
N LEU A 370 -15.14 -1.10 -9.66
CA LEU A 370 -16.51 -0.60 -9.84
C LEU A 370 -17.54 -1.61 -9.31
N ALA A 371 -18.70 -1.11 -8.90
CA ALA A 371 -19.82 -1.95 -8.48
C ALA A 371 -20.45 -2.71 -9.67
N ASP A 372 -21.12 -3.82 -9.40
CA ASP A 372 -21.75 -4.66 -10.42
C ASP A 372 -22.69 -3.89 -11.35
N ASN A 373 -23.47 -2.96 -10.81
CA ASN A 373 -24.40 -2.16 -11.62
C ASN A 373 -23.66 -1.28 -12.63
N GLU A 374 -22.52 -0.71 -12.25
CA GLU A 374 -21.68 0.10 -13.14
C GLU A 374 -20.99 -0.78 -14.19
N ILE A 375 -20.45 -1.93 -13.78
CA ILE A 375 -19.86 -2.91 -14.70
C ILE A 375 -20.91 -3.42 -15.70
N ASN A 376 -22.12 -3.76 -15.24
CA ASN A 376 -23.22 -4.21 -16.10
C ASN A 376 -23.63 -3.13 -17.10
N LEU A 377 -23.62 -1.86 -16.69
CA LEU A 377 -23.86 -0.74 -17.59
C LEU A 377 -22.77 -0.64 -18.67
N LEU A 378 -21.49 -0.76 -18.30
CA LEU A 378 -20.39 -0.76 -19.29
C LEU A 378 -20.53 -1.95 -20.26
N ASN A 379 -20.86 -3.13 -19.74
CA ASN A 379 -21.03 -4.35 -20.53
C ASN A 379 -22.27 -4.31 -21.42
N SER A 380 -23.27 -3.45 -21.14
CA SER A 380 -24.42 -3.25 -22.03
C SER A 380 -24.04 -2.68 -23.39
N LEU A 381 -22.94 -1.92 -23.47
CA LEU A 381 -22.40 -1.41 -24.74
C LEU A 381 -21.76 -2.54 -25.56
N ASN A 382 -21.00 -3.41 -24.90
CA ASN A 382 -20.42 -4.61 -25.49
C ASN A 382 -20.13 -5.64 -24.39
N PRO A 383 -20.85 -6.77 -24.35
CA PRO A 383 -20.66 -7.80 -23.32
C PRO A 383 -19.28 -8.45 -23.29
N LYS A 384 -18.47 -8.26 -24.34
CA LYS A 384 -17.10 -8.78 -24.44
C LYS A 384 -16.07 -7.87 -23.76
N ILE A 385 -16.45 -6.68 -23.32
CA ILE A 385 -15.58 -5.80 -22.53
C ILE A 385 -15.47 -6.39 -21.13
N LYS A 386 -14.25 -6.42 -20.60
CA LYS A 386 -14.02 -6.79 -19.20
C LYS A 386 -13.20 -5.68 -18.56
N ALA A 387 -13.76 -4.99 -17.57
CA ALA A 387 -13.08 -3.95 -16.83
C ALA A 387 -12.68 -4.48 -15.46
N LEU A 388 -11.37 -4.50 -15.19
CA LEU A 388 -10.78 -5.05 -13.96
C LEU A 388 -9.73 -4.10 -13.38
N THR A 389 -9.34 -4.35 -12.14
CA THR A 389 -8.25 -3.66 -11.47
C THR A 389 -7.02 -4.58 -11.35
N PRO A 390 -5.82 -4.05 -11.06
CA PRO A 390 -4.62 -4.87 -10.83
C PRO A 390 -4.79 -5.95 -9.73
N SER A 391 -5.73 -5.74 -8.80
CA SER A 391 -6.06 -6.69 -7.74
C SER A 391 -6.75 -7.97 -8.21
N PHE A 392 -7.35 -7.98 -9.41
CA PHE A 392 -8.06 -9.14 -9.94
C PHE A 392 -7.13 -10.14 -10.67
N PRO A 393 -7.34 -11.47 -10.50
CA PRO A 393 -6.54 -12.48 -11.20
C PRO A 393 -6.86 -12.51 -12.69
N VAL A 394 -5.95 -12.01 -13.53
CA VAL A 394 -6.16 -11.90 -14.98
C VAL A 394 -6.27 -13.26 -15.68
N THR A 395 -5.77 -14.33 -15.07
CA THR A 395 -5.90 -15.72 -15.57
C THR A 395 -7.35 -16.23 -15.61
N SER A 396 -8.29 -15.61 -14.88
CA SER A 396 -9.72 -15.97 -14.86
C SER A 396 -10.54 -15.43 -16.04
N ILE A 397 -9.91 -14.63 -16.91
CA ILE A 397 -10.58 -13.87 -17.99
C ILE A 397 -10.91 -14.74 -19.22
N ALA A 398 -10.27 -15.90 -19.36
CA ALA A 398 -10.39 -16.76 -20.54
C ALA A 398 -11.70 -17.58 -20.61
N THR A 399 -12.58 -17.51 -19.60
CA THR A 399 -13.84 -18.28 -19.56
C THR A 399 -15.06 -17.38 -19.37
N ASP A 400 -16.20 -17.78 -19.94
CA ASP A 400 -17.51 -17.09 -19.81
C ASP A 400 -18.02 -17.03 -18.36
N HIS A 401 -17.45 -17.85 -17.48
CA HIS A 401 -17.60 -17.77 -16.03
C HIS A 401 -16.21 -17.60 -15.40
N PRO A 402 -15.86 -16.41 -14.87
CA PRO A 402 -14.59 -16.24 -14.18
C PRO A 402 -14.62 -17.08 -12.89
N LYS A 403 -13.93 -18.23 -12.89
CA LYS A 403 -13.74 -18.99 -11.66
C LYS A 403 -12.77 -18.22 -10.77
N LYS A 404 -13.24 -17.81 -9.60
CA LYS A 404 -12.40 -17.27 -8.52
C LYS A 404 -11.48 -18.40 -8.02
N PRO A 405 -10.16 -18.34 -8.25
CA PRO A 405 -9.28 -19.50 -8.12
C PRO A 405 -9.12 -19.98 -6.67
N LEU A 406 -9.37 -19.11 -5.69
CA LEU A 406 -9.29 -19.41 -4.27
C LEU A 406 -10.67 -19.55 -3.62
N SER A 407 -11.73 -19.71 -4.42
CA SER A 407 -13.08 -19.92 -3.90
C SER A 407 -13.13 -21.13 -2.95
N GLY A 408 -13.67 -20.92 -1.75
CA GLY A 408 -13.76 -21.92 -0.69
C GLY A 408 -12.47 -22.14 0.10
N LYS A 409 -11.38 -21.42 -0.20
CA LYS A 409 -10.12 -21.50 0.55
C LYS A 409 -10.11 -20.52 1.73
N VAL A 410 -9.61 -20.97 2.88
CA VAL A 410 -9.42 -20.14 4.07
C VAL A 410 -7.93 -19.91 4.28
N ILE A 411 -7.47 -18.66 4.15
CA ILE A 411 -6.05 -18.30 4.26
C ILE A 411 -5.81 -17.60 5.60
N GLY A 412 -4.96 -18.18 6.44
CA GLY A 412 -4.53 -17.58 7.69
C GLY A 412 -3.51 -16.46 7.47
N ILE A 413 -3.72 -15.29 8.06
CA ILE A 413 -2.73 -14.19 8.02
C ILE A 413 -2.27 -13.91 9.45
N SER A 414 -0.99 -14.16 9.71
CA SER A 414 -0.33 -13.86 10.98
C SER A 414 0.52 -12.61 10.82
N ILE A 415 0.06 -11.52 11.44
CA ILE A 415 0.74 -10.23 11.38
C ILE A 415 0.76 -9.58 12.75
N SER A 416 1.90 -9.01 13.11
CA SER A 416 2.03 -8.19 14.32
C SER A 416 3.22 -7.24 14.17
N ASN A 417 3.26 -6.19 14.98
CA ASN A 417 4.35 -5.22 14.93
C ASN A 417 5.70 -5.90 15.21
N SER A 418 6.75 -5.49 14.51
CA SER A 418 8.11 -6.02 14.70
C SER A 418 9.02 -5.00 15.39
N PRO A 419 9.95 -5.43 16.25
CA PRO A 419 10.86 -4.51 16.94
C PRO A 419 11.91 -3.87 16.01
N ASP A 420 12.08 -4.40 14.80
CA ASP A 420 13.06 -3.98 13.82
C ASP A 420 12.47 -3.23 12.61
N LEU A 421 11.15 -3.04 12.57
CA LEU A 421 10.44 -2.45 11.44
C LEU A 421 11.03 -1.09 11.01
N GLU A 422 11.23 -0.19 11.97
CA GLU A 422 11.67 1.19 11.70
C GLU A 422 13.11 1.27 11.18
N LYS A 423 14.04 0.47 11.73
CA LYS A 423 15.42 0.42 11.23
C LYS A 423 15.55 -0.24 9.86
N LEU A 424 14.56 -1.05 9.46
CA LEU A 424 14.45 -1.62 8.12
C LEU A 424 13.91 -0.60 7.10
N GLY A 425 13.45 0.56 7.55
CA GLY A 425 12.91 1.63 6.71
C GLY A 425 11.40 1.55 6.52
N PHE A 426 10.70 0.83 7.39
CA PHE A 426 9.25 0.68 7.41
C PHE A 426 8.65 1.37 8.64
N SER A 427 7.32 1.40 8.71
CA SER A 427 6.55 1.85 9.87
C SER A 427 5.31 0.98 9.99
N ASP A 428 4.54 1.17 11.06
CA ASP A 428 3.24 0.53 11.24
C ASP A 428 2.30 0.74 10.03
N TYR A 429 2.43 1.86 9.30
CA TYR A 429 1.66 2.15 8.09
C TYR A 429 2.01 1.18 6.95
N HIS A 430 3.28 0.80 6.82
CA HIS A 430 3.72 -0.16 5.81
C HIS A 430 3.17 -1.56 6.13
N LEU A 431 3.18 -1.93 7.42
CA LEU A 431 2.65 -3.21 7.89
C LEU A 431 1.13 -3.29 7.67
N LYS A 432 0.39 -2.24 8.04
CA LYS A 432 -1.05 -2.11 7.78
C LYS A 432 -1.36 -2.16 6.29
N ARG A 433 -0.61 -1.43 5.46
CA ARG A 433 -0.76 -1.49 4.00
C ARG A 433 -0.53 -2.90 3.46
N ALA A 434 0.54 -3.58 3.89
CA ALA A 434 0.83 -4.95 3.43
C ALA A 434 -0.33 -5.90 3.74
N LEU A 435 -0.89 -5.86 4.95
CA LEU A 435 -2.06 -6.65 5.31
C LEU A 435 -3.23 -6.38 4.37
N LEU A 436 -3.55 -5.11 4.15
CA LEU A 436 -4.71 -4.70 3.35
C LEU A 436 -4.55 -5.08 1.89
N GLU A 437 -3.38 -4.85 1.30
CA GLU A 437 -3.09 -5.19 -0.09
C GLU A 437 -3.12 -6.72 -0.30
N ILE A 438 -2.48 -7.50 0.57
CA ILE A 438 -2.51 -8.98 0.48
C ILE A 438 -3.95 -9.48 0.63
N SER A 439 -4.67 -8.99 1.65
CA SER A 439 -6.05 -9.37 1.90
C SER A 439 -6.98 -9.01 0.74
N ARG A 440 -6.81 -7.83 0.13
CA ARG A 440 -7.57 -7.39 -1.05
C ARG A 440 -7.43 -8.37 -2.20
N HIS A 441 -6.20 -8.78 -2.51
CA HIS A 441 -5.92 -9.72 -3.59
C HIS A 441 -6.45 -11.12 -3.29
N LEU A 442 -6.46 -11.57 -2.03
CA LEU A 442 -7.03 -12.87 -1.64
C LEU A 442 -8.56 -12.87 -1.75
N LEU A 443 -9.23 -11.83 -1.25
CA LEU A 443 -10.69 -11.69 -1.36
C LEU A 443 -11.15 -11.56 -2.83
N ALA A 444 -10.44 -10.77 -3.65
CA ALA A 444 -10.71 -10.65 -5.09
C ALA A 444 -10.65 -12.01 -5.80
N GLN A 445 -9.78 -12.92 -5.32
CA GLN A 445 -9.64 -14.29 -5.81
C GLN A 445 -10.61 -15.29 -5.19
N GLY A 446 -11.50 -14.86 -4.29
CA GLY A 446 -12.57 -15.64 -3.67
C GLY A 446 -12.22 -16.35 -2.37
N ALA A 447 -11.02 -16.13 -1.82
CA ALA A 447 -10.64 -16.68 -0.53
C ALA A 447 -11.44 -16.05 0.63
N SER A 448 -11.48 -16.75 1.75
CA SER A 448 -11.78 -16.19 3.07
C SER A 448 -10.50 -16.03 3.88
N ILE A 449 -10.50 -15.08 4.80
CA ILE A 449 -9.34 -14.74 5.64
C ILE A 449 -9.56 -15.29 7.05
N ALA A 450 -8.59 -16.00 7.58
CA ALA A 450 -8.52 -16.39 8.98
C ALA A 450 -7.54 -15.48 9.73
N TYR A 451 -7.96 -14.99 10.89
CA TYR A 451 -7.22 -14.03 11.69
C TYR A 451 -7.39 -14.33 13.19
N GLY A 452 -6.37 -14.06 14.01
CA GLY A 452 -6.38 -14.32 15.46
C GLY A 452 -6.22 -13.08 16.32
N GLY A 453 -6.54 -11.91 15.77
CA GLY A 453 -6.24 -10.63 16.38
C GLY A 453 -7.46 -9.85 16.89
N ASP A 454 -7.12 -8.70 17.43
CA ASP A 454 -7.97 -7.87 18.27
C ASP A 454 -9.15 -7.22 17.53
N LEU A 455 -10.34 -7.24 18.15
CA LEU A 455 -11.58 -6.66 17.65
C LEU A 455 -11.75 -5.16 17.97
N ARG A 456 -10.77 -4.55 18.65
CA ARG A 456 -10.84 -3.13 19.03
C ARG A 456 -10.97 -2.18 17.81
N PRO A 457 -11.66 -1.03 18.00
CA PRO A 457 -11.58 0.12 17.09
C PRO A 457 -10.11 0.50 16.83
N ASP A 458 -9.77 0.89 15.60
CA ASP A 458 -8.40 1.15 15.11
C ASP A 458 -7.48 -0.08 14.94
N GLY A 459 -8.03 -1.29 15.19
CA GLY A 459 -7.38 -2.55 14.85
C GLY A 459 -7.46 -2.88 13.36
N PHE A 460 -6.66 -3.85 12.93
CA PHE A 460 -6.66 -4.34 11.54
C PHE A 460 -8.03 -4.84 11.06
N THR A 461 -8.89 -5.28 11.99
CA THR A 461 -10.19 -5.91 11.73
C THR A 461 -11.18 -4.96 11.05
N GLN A 462 -11.24 -3.68 11.44
CA GLN A 462 -12.21 -2.73 10.87
C GLN A 462 -11.97 -2.53 9.36
N ASN A 463 -10.71 -2.34 8.96
CA ASN A 463 -10.34 -2.13 7.56
C ASN A 463 -10.60 -3.40 6.70
N LEU A 464 -10.48 -4.60 7.29
CA LEU A 464 -10.82 -5.86 6.62
C LEU A 464 -12.35 -5.99 6.42
N ILE A 465 -13.15 -5.61 7.42
CA ILE A 465 -14.61 -5.64 7.34
C ILE A 465 -15.11 -4.70 6.24
N GLU A 466 -14.64 -3.45 6.28
CA GLU A 466 -14.87 -2.43 5.25
C GLU A 466 -14.63 -3.03 3.86
N MET A 467 -13.47 -3.64 3.64
CA MET A 467 -13.11 -4.30 2.38
C MET A 467 -14.05 -5.46 2.01
N VAL A 468 -14.41 -6.34 2.95
CA VAL A 468 -15.36 -7.44 2.71
C VAL A 468 -16.73 -6.92 2.30
N LYS A 469 -17.22 -5.82 2.91
CA LYS A 469 -18.46 -5.17 2.49
C LYS A 469 -18.41 -4.76 1.01
N ALA A 470 -17.32 -4.12 0.58
CA ALA A 470 -17.15 -3.72 -0.82
C ALA A 470 -17.16 -4.91 -1.79
N TYR A 471 -16.55 -6.05 -1.43
CA TYR A 471 -16.58 -7.26 -2.26
C TYR A 471 -17.91 -8.00 -2.22
N ASN A 472 -18.61 -8.05 -1.08
CA ASN A 472 -19.93 -8.66 -0.97
C ASN A 472 -20.96 -7.91 -1.83
N HIS A 473 -20.81 -6.60 -2.03
CA HIS A 473 -21.66 -5.84 -2.96
C HIS A 473 -21.46 -6.20 -4.45
N GLN A 474 -20.37 -6.91 -4.81
CA GLN A 474 -20.10 -7.38 -6.18
C GLN A 474 -20.59 -8.82 -6.45
N GLU A 475 -21.19 -9.46 -5.47
CA GLU A 475 -21.81 -10.76 -5.66
C GLU A 475 -23.30 -10.57 -5.36
N ASN A 476 -24.16 -10.62 -6.39
CA ASN A 476 -25.64 -10.59 -6.27
C ASN A 476 -26.23 -11.77 -5.45
N ASN A 477 -25.47 -12.36 -4.54
CA ASN A 477 -25.80 -13.47 -3.66
C ASN A 477 -25.98 -12.97 -2.22
N GLN A 478 -26.39 -13.87 -1.32
CA GLN A 478 -26.41 -13.59 0.11
C GLN A 478 -24.99 -13.20 0.58
N PRO A 479 -24.87 -12.21 1.49
CA PRO A 479 -23.56 -11.80 1.99
C PRO A 479 -22.84 -13.00 2.61
N GLU A 480 -21.64 -13.30 2.10
CA GLU A 480 -20.82 -14.38 2.61
C GLU A 480 -19.90 -13.89 3.73
N LYS A 481 -19.77 -14.68 4.79
CA LYS A 481 -18.78 -14.44 5.84
C LYS A 481 -17.40 -14.77 5.30
N LYS A 482 -16.62 -13.73 5.01
CA LYS A 482 -15.26 -13.87 4.46
C LYS A 482 -14.17 -13.73 5.51
N ILE A 483 -14.51 -13.35 6.75
CA ILE A 483 -13.53 -13.22 7.86
C ILE A 483 -13.85 -14.26 8.92
N PHE A 484 -12.88 -15.11 9.25
CA PHE A 484 -12.92 -16.03 10.38
C PHE A 484 -11.98 -15.52 11.47
N ASN A 485 -12.55 -14.95 12.54
CA ASN A 485 -11.77 -14.46 13.67
C ASN A 485 -11.75 -15.49 14.79
N PHE A 486 -10.57 -16.00 15.12
CA PHE A 486 -10.38 -17.00 16.18
C PHE A 486 -9.98 -16.29 17.47
N LEU A 487 -10.76 -16.51 18.54
CA LEU A 487 -10.52 -15.91 19.83
C LEU A 487 -10.39 -17.00 20.90
N ALA A 488 -9.22 -17.06 21.52
CA ALA A 488 -8.98 -17.96 22.66
C ALA A 488 -9.78 -17.50 23.89
N TRP A 489 -10.12 -18.43 24.78
CA TRP A 489 -10.46 -18.07 26.16
C TRP A 489 -9.22 -17.44 26.83
N PRO A 490 -9.35 -16.41 27.70
CA PRO A 490 -10.57 -15.69 28.06
C PRO A 490 -10.88 -14.51 27.13
N ILE A 491 -10.10 -14.29 26.06
CA ILE A 491 -10.21 -13.13 25.17
C ILE A 491 -11.61 -13.04 24.55
N HIS A 492 -12.20 -14.17 24.14
CA HIS A 492 -13.55 -14.16 23.55
C HIS A 492 -14.64 -13.67 24.53
N LEU A 493 -14.41 -13.70 25.85
CA LEU A 493 -15.35 -13.17 26.85
C LEU A 493 -15.47 -11.64 26.81
N GLN A 494 -14.49 -10.95 26.20
CA GLN A 494 -14.48 -9.50 26.04
C GLN A 494 -15.07 -9.03 24.71
N ALA A 495 -15.60 -9.93 23.88
CA ALA A 495 -16.15 -9.57 22.58
C ALA A 495 -17.48 -8.79 22.75
N ASP A 496 -17.53 -7.55 22.25
CA ASP A 496 -18.70 -6.69 22.34
C ASP A 496 -19.87 -7.25 21.50
N VAL A 497 -21.01 -7.50 22.16
CA VAL A 497 -22.23 -8.03 21.53
C VAL A 497 -22.79 -7.09 20.47
N ASN A 498 -22.69 -5.77 20.67
CA ASN A 498 -23.17 -4.79 19.69
C ASN A 498 -22.32 -4.83 18.42
N TRP A 499 -21.00 -4.87 18.58
CA TRP A 499 -20.06 -5.03 17.47
C TRP A 499 -20.32 -6.33 16.69
N GLN A 500 -20.56 -7.43 17.40
CA GLN A 500 -20.89 -8.71 16.78
C GLN A 500 -22.20 -8.68 15.99
N ALA A 501 -23.22 -7.98 16.51
CA ALA A 501 -24.48 -7.81 15.82
C ALA A 501 -24.33 -6.95 14.56
N GLU A 502 -23.51 -5.89 14.62
CA GLU A 502 -23.24 -4.99 13.50
C GLU A 502 -22.54 -5.69 12.32
N TYR A 503 -21.58 -6.58 12.60
CA TYR A 503 -20.73 -7.22 11.58
C TYR A 503 -20.99 -8.72 11.38
N LYS A 504 -22.19 -9.19 11.75
CA LYS A 504 -22.59 -10.60 11.72
C LYS A 504 -22.49 -11.24 10.32
N ASN A 505 -22.61 -10.45 9.26
CA ASN A 505 -22.63 -10.94 7.87
C ASN A 505 -21.22 -11.02 7.26
N GLU A 506 -20.28 -10.26 7.81
CA GLU A 506 -18.90 -10.16 7.32
C GLU A 506 -17.95 -11.08 8.10
N VAL A 507 -18.18 -11.21 9.42
CA VAL A 507 -17.29 -11.89 10.36
C VAL A 507 -17.96 -13.12 11.00
N SER A 508 -17.23 -14.24 11.02
CA SER A 508 -17.49 -15.40 11.86
C SER A 508 -16.52 -15.39 13.04
N ILE A 509 -17.04 -15.32 14.25
CA ILE A 509 -16.22 -15.47 15.46
C ILE A 509 -16.18 -16.94 15.84
N GLU A 510 -14.97 -17.48 15.90
CA GLU A 510 -14.66 -18.83 16.34
C GLU A 510 -14.12 -18.74 17.78
N ALA A 511 -15.02 -18.78 18.75
CA ALA A 511 -14.67 -18.74 20.16
C ALA A 511 -14.14 -20.12 20.61
N ILE A 512 -12.88 -20.17 21.03
CA ILE A 512 -12.22 -21.40 21.49
C ILE A 512 -12.29 -21.45 23.01
N PRO A 513 -12.98 -22.45 23.61
CA PRO A 513 -13.21 -22.50 25.04
C PRO A 513 -11.94 -22.79 25.83
N LEU A 514 -12.01 -22.61 27.15
CA LEU A 514 -10.98 -23.05 28.09
C LEU A 514 -10.68 -24.56 27.88
N PRO A 515 -9.42 -24.96 27.66
CA PRO A 515 -9.08 -26.37 27.45
C PRO A 515 -9.54 -27.27 28.60
N GLU A 516 -10.10 -28.44 28.27
CA GLU A 516 -10.69 -29.37 29.25
C GLU A 516 -9.70 -29.83 30.31
N ASP A 517 -8.43 -30.00 29.95
CA ASP A 517 -7.40 -30.40 30.89
C ASP A 517 -6.95 -29.27 31.84
N ILE A 518 -7.36 -28.03 31.57
CA ILE A 518 -7.21 -26.91 32.51
C ILE A 518 -8.42 -26.84 33.45
N LYS A 519 -9.64 -27.06 32.94
CA LYS A 519 -10.87 -27.14 33.76
C LYS A 519 -10.78 -28.21 34.85
N GLN A 520 -10.11 -29.32 34.55
CA GLN A 520 -9.95 -30.45 35.46
C GLN A 520 -8.84 -30.26 36.51
N GLN A 521 -8.07 -29.17 36.45
CA GLN A 521 -7.01 -28.85 37.42
C GLN A 521 -7.53 -28.01 38.59
N SER A 522 -6.83 -28.07 39.73
CA SER A 522 -7.20 -27.46 41.02
C SER A 522 -7.19 -25.93 41.08
N PHE A 523 -7.14 -25.21 39.96
CA PHE A 523 -6.86 -23.77 39.92
C PHE A 523 -8.05 -22.86 40.23
N GLU A 524 -9.21 -23.40 40.63
CA GLU A 524 -10.44 -22.62 40.91
C GLU A 524 -10.73 -21.55 39.83
N ILE A 525 -10.69 -21.95 38.55
CA ILE A 525 -10.94 -21.04 37.42
C ILE A 525 -12.43 -20.97 37.13
N ASP A 526 -13.00 -19.76 37.19
CA ASP A 526 -14.35 -19.46 36.72
C ASP A 526 -14.31 -19.16 35.21
N ASP A 527 -14.86 -20.07 34.40
CA ASP A 527 -14.81 -20.02 32.93
C ASP A 527 -15.71 -18.94 32.31
N GLU A 528 -16.57 -18.29 33.11
CA GLU A 528 -17.40 -17.16 32.70
C GLU A 528 -16.74 -15.80 32.96
N THR A 529 -15.58 -15.78 33.64
CA THR A 529 -14.89 -14.54 34.02
C THR A 529 -13.60 -14.31 33.24
N PHE A 530 -13.33 -13.06 32.90
CA PHE A 530 -12.08 -12.71 32.24
C PHE A 530 -10.88 -12.86 33.18
N LEU A 531 -9.98 -13.79 32.84
CA LEU A 531 -8.74 -14.01 33.58
C LEU A 531 -7.61 -13.12 33.06
N LYS A 532 -7.04 -12.27 33.92
CA LYS A 532 -5.85 -11.47 33.57
C LYS A 532 -4.58 -12.34 33.54
N PRO A 533 -3.65 -12.12 32.59
CA PRO A 533 -2.38 -12.85 32.51
C PRO A 533 -1.36 -12.32 33.52
N GLU A 534 -1.70 -12.41 34.81
CA GLU A 534 -0.89 -11.94 35.94
C GLU A 534 -0.53 -13.13 36.85
N GLY A 535 0.76 -13.28 37.16
CA GLY A 535 1.28 -14.42 37.91
C GLY A 535 1.48 -15.67 37.05
N LYS A 536 2.32 -16.60 37.53
CA LYS A 536 2.75 -17.78 36.77
C LYS A 536 1.60 -18.73 36.39
N GLU A 537 0.60 -18.90 37.26
CA GLU A 537 -0.53 -19.80 37.04
C GLU A 537 -1.45 -19.29 35.92
N ASN A 538 -1.85 -18.02 35.99
CA ASN A 538 -2.67 -17.42 34.94
C ASN A 538 -1.90 -17.30 33.62
N CYS A 539 -0.61 -17.01 33.65
CA CYS A 539 0.24 -17.04 32.45
C CYS A 539 0.29 -18.45 31.83
N TYR A 540 0.41 -19.51 32.63
CA TYR A 540 0.32 -20.89 32.17
C TYR A 540 -1.03 -21.20 31.50
N VAL A 541 -2.14 -20.79 32.12
CA VAL A 541 -3.48 -20.94 31.52
C VAL A 541 -3.58 -20.20 30.19
N TRP A 542 -3.09 -18.96 30.12
CA TRP A 542 -3.05 -18.17 28.90
C TRP A 542 -2.24 -18.83 27.79
N MET A 543 -1.05 -19.36 28.11
CA MET A 543 -0.22 -20.11 27.16
C MET A 543 -1.00 -21.27 26.55
N ARG A 544 -1.67 -22.07 27.38
CA ARG A 544 -2.47 -23.23 26.96
C ARG A 544 -3.68 -22.85 26.11
N CYS A 545 -4.39 -21.78 26.46
CA CYS A 545 -5.54 -21.33 25.69
C CYS A 545 -5.14 -20.76 24.32
N LEU A 546 -4.03 -20.01 24.26
CA LEU A 546 -3.51 -19.48 23.00
C LEU A 546 -3.02 -20.60 22.07
N THR A 547 -2.36 -21.62 22.61
CA THR A 547 -1.96 -22.80 21.84
C THR A 547 -3.18 -23.55 21.29
N ALA A 548 -4.19 -23.82 22.13
CA ALA A 548 -5.42 -24.49 21.69
C ALA A 548 -6.11 -23.74 20.54
N MET A 549 -6.18 -22.40 20.61
CA MET A 549 -6.74 -21.59 19.54
C MET A 549 -5.92 -21.65 18.25
N ARG A 550 -4.58 -21.63 18.34
CA ARG A 550 -3.69 -21.76 17.18
C ARG A 550 -3.77 -23.13 16.53
N GLU A 551 -3.91 -24.19 17.31
CA GLU A 551 -4.12 -25.56 16.82
C GLU A 551 -5.42 -25.67 16.03
N GLU A 552 -6.53 -25.16 16.58
CA GLU A 552 -7.82 -25.14 15.87
C GLU A 552 -7.78 -24.29 14.59
N MET A 553 -7.09 -23.14 14.64
CA MET A 553 -6.87 -22.33 13.44
C MET A 553 -6.04 -23.09 12.40
N ALA A 554 -4.93 -23.74 12.78
CA ALA A 554 -4.07 -24.47 11.87
C ALA A 554 -4.80 -25.63 11.15
N LYS A 555 -5.74 -26.28 11.83
CA LYS A 555 -6.60 -27.33 11.23
C LYS A 555 -7.57 -26.77 10.19
N LYS A 556 -8.13 -25.58 10.45
CA LYS A 556 -9.20 -24.98 9.62
C LYS A 556 -8.67 -24.22 8.39
N ILE A 557 -7.45 -23.69 8.43
CA ILE A 557 -6.87 -22.97 7.29
C ILE A 557 -6.32 -23.91 6.21
N ASP A 558 -6.36 -23.44 4.97
CA ASP A 558 -5.76 -24.09 3.81
C ASP A 558 -4.29 -23.70 3.61
N ALA A 559 -3.87 -22.52 4.07
CA ALA A 559 -2.50 -22.01 4.01
C ALA A 559 -2.30 -20.87 5.02
N ARG A 560 -1.05 -20.55 5.36
CA ARG A 560 -0.69 -19.44 6.24
C ARG A 560 0.32 -18.48 5.61
N ILE A 561 0.10 -17.19 5.79
CA ILE A 561 1.02 -16.11 5.46
C ILE A 561 1.50 -15.46 6.75
N ILE A 562 2.81 -15.35 6.95
CA ILE A 562 3.41 -14.74 8.14
C ILE A 562 4.23 -13.49 7.78
N LEU A 563 4.08 -12.43 8.58
CA LEU A 563 4.70 -11.13 8.35
C LEU A 563 4.99 -10.40 9.66
N GLY A 564 6.23 -9.89 9.82
CA GLY A 564 6.63 -9.13 11.01
C GLY A 564 6.63 -9.99 12.29
N GLY A 565 6.11 -9.44 13.39
CA GLY A 565 5.87 -10.18 14.62
C GLY A 565 6.79 -9.83 15.79
N GLN A 566 6.20 -9.77 16.98
CA GLN A 566 6.93 -9.63 18.23
C GLN A 566 7.74 -10.90 18.53
N VAL A 567 8.95 -10.70 19.06
CA VAL A 567 9.85 -11.79 19.48
C VAL A 567 10.09 -11.80 20.99
N THR A 568 9.53 -10.83 21.73
CA THR A 568 9.58 -10.72 23.18
C THR A 568 8.23 -10.26 23.72
N ASN A 569 8.02 -10.38 25.04
CA ASN A 569 6.82 -9.92 25.75
C ASN A 569 5.49 -10.49 25.22
N TYR A 570 5.53 -11.62 24.51
CA TYR A 570 4.34 -12.37 24.10
C TYR A 570 3.78 -13.20 25.26
N LYS A 571 2.56 -13.73 25.08
CA LYS A 571 1.82 -14.47 26.11
C LYS A 571 1.68 -15.98 25.84
N GLY A 572 2.12 -16.45 24.67
CA GLY A 572 2.10 -17.86 24.28
C GLY A 572 3.35 -18.63 24.71
N ILE A 573 3.38 -19.93 24.38
CA ILE A 573 4.52 -20.81 24.70
C ILE A 573 5.77 -20.48 23.88
N PHE A 574 5.62 -19.91 22.69
CA PHE A 574 6.67 -19.40 21.83
C PHE A 574 6.26 -18.01 21.29
N PRO A 575 7.16 -17.26 20.62
CA PRO A 575 6.74 -16.15 19.78
C PRO A 575 5.59 -16.59 18.86
N GLY A 576 4.47 -15.87 18.90
CA GLY A 576 3.20 -16.39 18.36
C GLY A 576 3.23 -16.79 16.88
N ILE A 577 3.93 -16.02 16.05
CA ILE A 577 4.11 -16.33 14.63
C ILE A 577 4.97 -17.59 14.43
N ALA A 578 5.96 -17.87 15.29
CA ALA A 578 6.76 -19.08 15.19
C ALA A 578 5.95 -20.32 15.57
N GLU A 579 5.11 -20.23 16.60
CA GLU A 579 4.19 -21.32 16.95
C GLU A 579 3.19 -21.60 15.82
N GLU A 580 2.59 -20.54 15.27
CA GLU A 580 1.66 -20.65 14.14
C GLU A 580 2.32 -21.21 12.88
N ALA A 581 3.57 -20.84 12.61
CA ALA A 581 4.36 -21.40 11.53
C ALA A 581 4.64 -22.90 11.75
N ALA A 582 5.11 -23.28 12.94
CA ALA A 582 5.38 -24.69 13.26
C ALA A 582 4.11 -25.54 13.17
N LEU A 583 2.98 -25.08 13.73
CA LEU A 583 1.70 -25.77 13.64
C LEU A 583 1.20 -25.89 12.19
N THR A 584 1.46 -24.89 11.35
CA THR A 584 1.13 -24.94 9.91
C THR A 584 1.91 -26.06 9.22
N LEU A 585 3.22 -26.16 9.48
CA LEU A 585 4.07 -27.21 8.91
C LEU A 585 3.72 -28.60 9.44
N ILE A 586 3.45 -28.74 10.75
CA ILE A 586 3.01 -30.01 11.36
C ILE A 586 1.70 -30.53 10.73
N ASN A 587 0.82 -29.63 10.29
CA ASN A 587 -0.44 -29.97 9.63
C ASN A 587 -0.31 -30.11 8.10
N ASP A 588 0.91 -30.16 7.56
CA ASP A 588 1.22 -30.24 6.13
C ASP A 588 0.52 -29.15 5.30
N LYS A 589 0.40 -27.94 5.87
CA LYS A 589 -0.20 -26.79 5.21
C LYS A 589 0.85 -25.88 4.59
N PRO A 590 0.58 -25.27 3.42
CA PRO A 590 1.46 -24.27 2.83
C PRO A 590 1.72 -23.07 3.76
N LEU A 591 3.00 -22.72 3.92
CA LEU A 591 3.49 -21.58 4.68
C LEU A 591 4.20 -20.59 3.74
N PHE A 592 3.82 -19.32 3.82
CA PHE A 592 4.42 -18.20 3.09
C PHE A 592 5.09 -17.25 4.08
N VAL A 593 6.40 -17.04 3.95
CA VAL A 593 7.21 -16.29 4.92
C VAL A 593 7.69 -14.97 4.31
N LEU A 594 7.20 -13.84 4.83
CA LEU A 594 7.57 -12.50 4.38
C LEU A 594 8.57 -11.89 5.38
N GLY A 595 9.86 -12.12 5.16
CA GLY A 595 10.94 -11.79 6.11
C GLY A 595 11.40 -10.33 6.08
N ALA A 596 11.11 -9.58 5.01
CA ALA A 596 11.60 -8.22 4.82
C ALA A 596 11.14 -7.22 5.91
N PHE A 597 10.01 -7.48 6.56
CA PHE A 597 9.46 -6.65 7.65
C PHE A 597 10.07 -6.99 9.03
N GLY A 598 10.99 -7.95 9.07
CA GLY A 598 11.70 -8.30 10.30
C GLY A 598 10.90 -9.19 11.24
N GLY A 599 11.25 -9.12 12.52
CA GLY A 599 10.53 -9.75 13.61
C GLY A 599 10.58 -11.27 13.61
N CYS A 600 9.51 -11.86 14.12
CA CYS A 600 9.37 -13.30 14.24
C CYS A 600 9.33 -14.01 12.87
N ALA A 601 8.66 -13.44 11.87
CA ALA A 601 8.63 -13.98 10.51
C ALA A 601 10.04 -14.08 9.90
N LYS A 602 10.88 -13.06 10.12
CA LYS A 602 12.28 -13.10 9.71
C LYS A 602 13.05 -14.21 10.41
N ALA A 603 12.87 -14.37 11.73
CA ALA A 603 13.53 -15.42 12.49
C ALA A 603 13.08 -16.83 12.03
N VAL A 604 11.80 -17.03 11.73
CA VAL A 604 11.30 -18.29 11.15
C VAL A 604 11.98 -18.56 9.80
N GLY A 605 12.03 -17.57 8.90
CA GLY A 605 12.68 -17.73 7.61
C GLY A 605 14.19 -18.01 7.71
N GLN A 606 14.90 -17.38 8.65
CA GLN A 606 16.30 -17.69 8.95
C GLN A 606 16.47 -19.13 9.47
N ALA A 607 15.57 -19.59 10.34
CA ALA A 607 15.58 -20.97 10.79
C ALA A 607 15.34 -21.96 9.62
N LEU A 608 14.41 -21.66 8.71
CA LEU A 608 14.20 -22.45 7.48
C LEU A 608 15.43 -22.42 6.53
N LEU A 609 16.35 -21.47 6.70
CA LEU A 609 17.63 -21.43 5.98
C LEU A 609 18.75 -22.22 6.66
N GLY A 610 18.49 -22.78 7.86
CA GLY A 610 19.46 -23.52 8.67
C GLY A 610 20.15 -22.68 9.74
N ASP A 611 19.82 -21.40 9.90
CA ASP A 611 20.34 -20.59 11.00
C ASP A 611 19.64 -20.93 12.32
N THR A 612 20.21 -20.54 13.46
CA THR A 612 19.57 -20.63 14.78
C THR A 612 19.41 -19.23 15.37
N PRO A 613 18.37 -18.47 15.00
CA PRO A 613 18.22 -17.08 15.43
C PRO A 613 17.98 -17.02 16.94
N MET A 614 18.69 -16.13 17.64
CA MET A 614 18.56 -15.98 19.10
C MET A 614 17.12 -15.70 19.55
N ALA A 615 16.30 -15.08 18.69
CA ALA A 615 14.87 -14.87 18.92
C ALA A 615 14.05 -16.16 19.05
N LEU A 616 14.56 -17.30 18.58
CA LEU A 616 13.93 -18.62 18.62
C LEU A 616 14.79 -19.63 19.40
N THR A 617 15.49 -19.15 20.44
CA THR A 617 16.31 -19.98 21.35
C THR A 617 15.89 -19.76 22.79
N TRP A 618 16.08 -20.77 23.64
CA TRP A 618 15.85 -20.65 25.07
C TRP A 618 16.74 -19.56 25.68
N GLU A 619 18.03 -19.56 25.36
CA GLU A 619 19.00 -18.60 25.90
C GLU A 619 18.60 -17.16 25.57
N GLY A 620 18.18 -16.92 24.32
CA GLY A 620 17.75 -15.61 23.87
C GLY A 620 16.47 -15.12 24.53
N GLN A 621 15.54 -16.03 24.86
CA GLN A 621 14.26 -15.71 25.48
C GLN A 621 14.40 -15.51 27.00
N ALA A 622 15.09 -16.42 27.69
CA ALA A 622 15.35 -16.32 29.12
C ALA A 622 16.15 -15.06 29.49
N ALA A 623 17.10 -14.65 28.65
CA ALA A 623 17.88 -13.43 28.86
C ALA A 623 17.04 -12.14 28.75
N GLN A 624 15.92 -12.16 28.01
CA GLN A 624 15.11 -10.99 27.72
C GLN A 624 13.86 -10.88 28.60
N SER A 625 13.40 -11.98 29.22
CA SER A 625 12.19 -11.98 30.06
C SER A 625 12.27 -13.00 31.21
N PRO A 626 12.66 -12.57 32.42
CA PRO A 626 12.68 -13.43 33.60
C PRO A 626 11.30 -14.03 33.95
N THR A 627 10.23 -13.26 33.78
CA THR A 627 8.85 -13.72 34.04
C THR A 627 8.42 -14.82 33.08
N TYR A 628 8.82 -14.74 31.81
CA TYR A 628 8.58 -15.82 30.85
C TYR A 628 9.36 -17.07 31.24
N ALA A 629 10.63 -16.94 31.64
CA ALA A 629 11.45 -18.08 32.08
C ALA A 629 10.81 -18.82 33.27
N GLU A 630 10.35 -18.10 34.31
CA GLU A 630 9.63 -18.69 35.45
C GLU A 630 8.35 -19.42 35.01
N THR A 631 7.62 -18.84 34.05
CA THR A 631 6.39 -19.46 33.53
C THR A 631 6.71 -20.73 32.74
N VAL A 632 7.80 -20.76 31.96
CA VAL A 632 8.23 -21.94 31.21
C VAL A 632 8.64 -23.08 32.14
N GLU A 633 9.37 -22.78 33.22
CA GLU A 633 9.71 -23.77 34.25
C GLU A 633 8.44 -24.37 34.85
N PHE A 634 7.51 -23.53 35.29
CA PHE A 634 6.22 -23.96 35.83
C PHE A 634 5.42 -24.78 34.80
N TYR A 635 5.39 -24.34 33.55
CA TYR A 635 4.71 -25.06 32.46
C TYR A 635 5.31 -26.47 32.28
N ASN A 636 6.63 -26.58 32.21
CA ASN A 636 7.31 -27.85 32.00
C ASN A 636 7.19 -28.78 33.22
N GLU A 637 7.18 -28.26 34.45
CA GLU A 637 6.88 -29.02 35.66
C GLU A 637 5.50 -29.69 35.59
N ARG A 638 4.48 -29.00 35.07
CA ARG A 638 3.13 -29.55 34.93
C ARG A 638 3.05 -30.75 34.01
N TYR A 639 3.88 -30.79 32.96
CA TYR A 639 4.03 -31.97 32.11
C TYR A 639 4.56 -33.17 32.91
N PHE A 640 5.63 -33.00 33.70
CA PHE A 640 6.19 -34.07 34.52
C PHE A 640 5.24 -34.54 35.63
N LEU A 641 4.28 -33.70 36.03
CA LEU A 641 3.20 -34.04 36.95
C LEU A 641 1.99 -34.72 36.27
N GLY A 642 2.08 -35.04 34.97
CA GLY A 642 1.08 -35.82 34.24
C GLY A 642 0.07 -34.99 33.44
N SER A 643 0.31 -33.70 33.22
CA SER A 643 -0.53 -32.90 32.31
C SER A 643 -0.37 -33.36 30.86
N PRO A 644 -1.43 -33.32 30.03
CA PRO A 644 -1.44 -33.94 28.69
C PRO A 644 -0.73 -33.13 27.59
N HIS A 645 -0.18 -31.96 27.90
CA HIS A 645 0.52 -31.11 26.93
C HIS A 645 2.00 -31.48 26.82
N LEU A 646 2.64 -31.18 25.69
CA LEU A 646 4.09 -31.33 25.56
C LEU A 646 4.84 -30.23 26.32
N PRO A 647 6.09 -30.45 26.77
CA PRO A 647 6.93 -29.39 27.32
C PRO A 647 7.33 -28.37 26.25
N ILE A 648 7.63 -27.15 26.67
CA ILE A 648 8.18 -26.09 25.83
C ILE A 648 9.65 -26.44 25.54
N ASP A 649 9.94 -26.71 24.27
CA ASP A 649 11.27 -27.07 23.78
C ASP A 649 11.63 -26.28 22.51
N TYR A 650 12.54 -25.32 22.66
CA TYR A 650 13.05 -24.50 21.57
C TYR A 650 13.93 -25.28 20.59
N ASN A 651 14.61 -26.35 21.03
CA ASN A 651 15.40 -27.19 20.14
C ASN A 651 14.47 -27.98 19.22
N ALA A 652 13.37 -28.51 19.76
CA ALA A 652 12.34 -29.16 18.95
C ALA A 652 11.71 -28.18 17.95
N LEU A 653 11.41 -26.94 18.37
CA LEU A 653 10.88 -25.89 17.48
C LEU A 653 11.83 -25.60 16.31
N ILE A 654 13.11 -25.34 16.59
CA ILE A 654 14.12 -25.07 15.57
C ILE A 654 14.31 -26.28 14.64
N LYS A 655 14.31 -27.49 15.21
CA LYS A 655 14.45 -28.72 14.45
C LYS A 655 13.36 -28.87 13.38
N ILE A 656 12.10 -28.53 13.70
CA ILE A 656 11.00 -28.51 12.70
C ILE A 656 11.38 -27.64 11.49
N PHE A 657 11.88 -26.43 11.73
CA PHE A 657 12.25 -25.51 10.65
C PHE A 657 13.49 -26.00 9.88
N HIS A 658 14.52 -26.49 10.57
CA HIS A 658 15.74 -27.01 9.93
C HIS A 658 15.46 -28.21 9.03
N GLU A 659 14.64 -29.17 9.51
CA GLU A 659 14.30 -30.38 8.75
C GLU A 659 13.39 -30.07 7.55
N THR A 660 12.56 -29.03 7.66
CA THR A 660 11.66 -28.63 6.56
C THR A 660 12.42 -27.86 5.48
N GLY A 661 13.23 -26.88 5.86
CA GLY A 661 13.93 -25.99 4.92
C GLY A 661 12.97 -25.10 4.10
N PHE A 662 13.49 -24.36 3.12
CA PHE A 662 12.65 -23.60 2.17
C PHE A 662 12.08 -24.43 1.01
N HIS A 663 12.45 -25.72 0.92
CA HIS A 663 11.95 -26.63 -0.09
C HIS A 663 10.64 -27.29 0.38
N GLY A 664 9.57 -27.16 -0.39
CA GLY A 664 8.32 -27.87 -0.11
C GLY A 664 7.44 -27.28 1.00
N ILE A 665 7.79 -26.13 1.59
CA ILE A 665 6.91 -25.41 2.56
C ILE A 665 5.64 -24.87 1.92
N ASN A 666 5.63 -24.76 0.59
CA ASN A 666 4.49 -24.41 -0.24
C ASN A 666 4.80 -24.88 -1.68
N LYS A 667 4.04 -24.42 -2.67
CA LYS A 667 4.19 -24.84 -4.06
C LYS A 667 5.12 -23.97 -4.91
N LEU A 668 5.82 -23.02 -4.29
CA LEU A 668 6.91 -22.27 -4.91
C LEU A 668 8.19 -23.10 -4.88
N ASP A 669 9.09 -22.85 -5.82
CA ASP A 669 10.44 -23.39 -5.71
C ASP A 669 11.27 -22.66 -4.63
N GLU A 670 12.46 -23.19 -4.32
CA GLU A 670 13.31 -22.61 -3.28
C GLU A 670 13.77 -21.17 -3.61
N SER A 671 14.05 -20.89 -4.88
CA SER A 671 14.48 -19.55 -5.31
C SER A 671 13.35 -18.54 -5.16
N GLU A 672 12.12 -18.95 -5.46
CA GLU A 672 10.92 -18.13 -5.31
C GLU A 672 10.57 -17.89 -3.85
N ASN A 673 10.72 -18.90 -3.00
CA ASN A 673 10.54 -18.73 -1.55
C ASN A 673 11.60 -17.79 -0.95
N ARG A 674 12.84 -17.86 -1.41
CA ARG A 674 13.89 -16.89 -1.04
C ARG A 674 13.54 -15.48 -1.51
N ALA A 675 13.05 -15.33 -2.74
CA ALA A 675 12.60 -14.04 -3.25
C ALA A 675 11.45 -13.46 -2.41
N LEU A 676 10.44 -14.29 -2.06
CA LEU A 676 9.33 -13.88 -1.19
C LEU A 676 9.81 -13.48 0.22
N PHE A 677 10.80 -14.19 0.75
CA PHE A 677 11.40 -13.90 2.04
C PHE A 677 12.14 -12.56 2.07
N GLU A 678 12.83 -12.19 0.99
CA GLU A 678 13.71 -11.03 0.92
C GLU A 678 13.06 -9.76 0.37
N THR A 679 12.05 -9.90 -0.51
CA THR A 679 11.50 -8.76 -1.23
C THR A 679 10.84 -7.74 -0.30
N GLU A 680 11.05 -6.46 -0.59
CA GLU A 680 10.39 -5.33 0.08
C GLU A 680 9.16 -4.84 -0.70
N ASP A 681 8.88 -5.45 -1.86
CA ASP A 681 7.87 -4.99 -2.79
C ASP A 681 6.57 -5.79 -2.68
N LEU A 682 5.46 -5.09 -2.45
CA LEU A 682 4.16 -5.72 -2.26
C LEU A 682 3.64 -6.43 -3.51
N ASP A 683 3.91 -5.91 -4.71
CA ASP A 683 3.41 -6.53 -5.94
C ASP A 683 4.08 -7.90 -6.18
N GLU A 684 5.38 -7.99 -5.85
CA GLU A 684 6.15 -9.23 -5.89
C GLU A 684 5.67 -10.23 -4.84
N MET A 685 5.46 -9.78 -3.59
CA MET A 685 4.89 -10.62 -2.53
C MET A 685 3.55 -11.21 -2.96
N ILE A 686 2.64 -10.36 -3.43
CA ILE A 686 1.30 -10.76 -3.86
C ILE A 686 1.37 -11.75 -5.02
N TYR A 687 2.26 -11.52 -6.00
CA TYR A 687 2.43 -12.43 -7.11
C TYR A 687 2.91 -13.81 -6.66
N LEU A 688 3.95 -13.87 -5.82
CA LEU A 688 4.51 -15.15 -5.34
C LEU A 688 3.52 -15.89 -4.45
N ILE A 689 2.82 -15.19 -3.56
CA ILE A 689 1.73 -15.77 -2.75
C ILE A 689 0.65 -16.36 -3.66
N SER A 690 0.17 -15.58 -4.63
CA SER A 690 -0.86 -16.01 -5.58
C SER A 690 -0.41 -17.23 -6.40
N LYS A 691 0.83 -17.21 -6.90
CA LYS A 691 1.43 -18.33 -7.63
C LYS A 691 1.48 -19.60 -6.78
N GLY A 692 1.94 -19.50 -5.54
CA GLY A 692 2.05 -20.66 -4.65
C GLY A 692 0.71 -21.20 -4.17
N LEU A 693 -0.34 -20.37 -4.11
CA LEU A 693 -1.70 -20.79 -3.77
C LEU A 693 -2.46 -21.44 -4.94
N GLN A 694 -2.17 -21.04 -6.18
CA GLN A 694 -2.87 -21.49 -7.39
C GLN A 694 -2.19 -22.65 -8.13
N SER A 695 -0.87 -22.79 -7.99
CA SER A 695 -0.17 -24.03 -8.38
C SER A 695 -0.74 -25.19 -7.57
#